data_AF-A0A2H4SDD5-F1
#
_entry.id   AF-A0A2H4SDD5-F1
#
_cell.length_a   1.000
_cell.length_b   1.000
_cell.length_c   1.000
_cell.angle_alpha   90.00
_cell.angle_beta   90.00
_cell.angle_gamma   90.00
#
_symmetry.space_group_name_H-M   'P 1'
#
loop_
_entity.id
_entity.type
_entity.pdbx_description
1 polymer ?
#
loop_
_entity_poly.entity_id
_entity_poly.type
_entity_poly.pdbx_seq_one_letter_code
_entity_poly.pdbx_strand_id
1 'polypeptide(L)'
;MTPNSDESKQPPLTAMDAGLTTISIGKLLAGDPATNMELLDASTDLGFFYVDIRDHPSGDLEQKIDQVKQIALEFFSLQQEQKDAWEVNKDHEDGKETIMGYKPAGIQTGPVAGKKDGFEGFLIFQHALSVASRESPIHGPKMFQENRELVESINTHLAHMGRRILDSLSCSLEYAAEKNLALHHRENRPSTTALGLLKYLPYTPESDKVGHIPHTDIGSLSMVFSDVGGLQVYHPRKKTWMFIEPRPGHTVCNIGDSVEFLSQKVLRSSLHRVIPHPAHKDEVKLTVVYLMRPETDTVFVGRDGEEWKSVDWHNRKNRLFAKEMESQARDYTLTGRNISDDLLPAFLAHFSGGRDSSGASTSPNEAPCISRSKTSTASPVVRISPNELYFSSVESWKAIYGHRTNTPTPIKSEFYDIYGAGFGSRCIGSERDPRKHGQMRKMLSAAFATKSLVDQEHIISGVVDEFVERMGSHGTSSEGLNMTMWYEMVSFDVLGKPHFWCEIIVNHLYFITLIDNLRRLPLVATLARLFFPSTLAMQNKNSQFSRQKVADRRRLEKKSTRKDFVSIIVKNFHEGNICREEMTAHVSTLTIAGGETTSTFLAATTYYLLKSPACLQRLQAEVVSHFASYEDISATAARQLPYLQAVISEGLRIYAPGSSGFPRTSPGMFVGKYWVPQGAEIATHAWTLTHSEENFAEPDTFRPERWIDPECKDVKEASQPFSLGPRGCLGQNFAYMEMNLILTKLLWKYDMELVDKKLDWAGQSQLHVMWRKPKLMVRFKPRGAAYESGKGYIS
;
A
#
# COMPACT_ATOMS: atom_id res chain seq x y z
N MET A 1 53.60 -4.97 -32.40
CA MET A 1 52.36 -5.69 -32.02
C MET A 1 51.51 -4.74 -31.21
N THR A 2 50.43 -4.29 -31.83
CA THR A 2 49.23 -3.59 -31.35
C THR A 2 49.18 -3.05 -29.91
N PRO A 3 48.96 -1.73 -29.71
CA PRO A 3 48.35 -1.22 -28.49
C PRO A 3 46.85 -1.54 -28.52
N ASN A 4 46.38 -2.30 -27.54
CA ASN A 4 44.96 -2.61 -27.36
C ASN A 4 44.18 -1.35 -26.96
N SER A 5 43.04 -1.19 -27.62
CA SER A 5 42.05 -0.14 -27.50
C SER A 5 41.34 -0.12 -26.14
N ASP A 6 41.46 1.02 -25.45
CA ASP A 6 40.37 1.81 -24.86
C ASP A 6 39.07 1.06 -24.44
N GLU A 7 39.10 0.36 -23.30
CA GLU A 7 37.90 -0.09 -22.59
C GLU A 7 37.47 0.94 -21.53
N SER A 8 37.02 2.13 -21.96
CA SER A 8 36.37 3.10 -21.05
C SER A 8 35.24 3.90 -21.72
N LYS A 9 34.40 3.27 -22.53
CA LYS A 9 33.13 3.84 -22.96
C LYS A 9 32.03 2.79 -22.91
N GLN A 10 31.25 2.79 -21.82
CA GLN A 10 29.84 2.41 -21.96
C GLN A 10 29.27 3.29 -23.09
N PRO A 11 28.49 2.73 -24.04
CA PRO A 11 27.84 3.56 -25.04
C PRO A 11 27.01 4.63 -24.31
N PRO A 12 26.91 5.85 -24.84
CA PRO A 12 25.98 6.83 -24.29
C PRO A 12 24.58 6.18 -24.25
N LEU A 13 23.71 6.63 -23.35
CA LEU A 13 22.27 6.33 -23.38
C LEU A 13 21.67 6.85 -24.71
N THR A 14 22.01 6.23 -25.83
CA THR A 14 21.55 6.55 -27.17
C THR A 14 20.26 5.78 -27.41
N ALA A 15 19.14 6.50 -27.38
CA ALA A 15 18.01 6.36 -28.30
C ALA A 15 17.68 4.93 -28.77
N MET A 16 17.20 4.07 -27.87
CA MET A 16 16.37 2.96 -28.36
C MET A 16 14.96 3.50 -28.58
N ASP A 17 14.59 3.76 -29.84
CA ASP A 17 13.23 4.09 -30.25
C ASP A 17 12.28 2.95 -29.81
N ALA A 18 11.14 3.32 -29.21
CA ALA A 18 10.10 2.37 -28.80
C ALA A 18 9.57 1.53 -29.98
N GLY A 19 9.80 1.97 -31.23
CA GLY A 19 9.44 1.23 -32.44
C GLY A 19 7.95 1.32 -32.73
N LEU A 20 7.37 2.50 -32.54
CA LEU A 20 5.93 2.71 -32.69
C LEU A 20 5.50 2.60 -34.16
N THR A 21 4.37 1.94 -34.39
CA THR A 21 3.68 1.89 -35.70
C THR A 21 3.19 3.29 -36.08
N THR A 22 3.31 3.64 -37.36
CA THR A 22 2.77 4.89 -37.91
C THR A 22 1.45 4.60 -38.64
N ILE A 23 0.39 5.25 -38.20
CA ILE A 23 -0.95 5.17 -38.78
C ILE A 23 -1.20 6.43 -39.62
N SER A 24 -1.62 6.29 -40.87
CA SER A 24 -1.97 7.43 -41.73
C SER A 24 -3.37 7.93 -41.39
N ILE A 25 -3.53 9.22 -41.07
CA ILE A 25 -4.86 9.75 -40.77
C ILE A 25 -5.74 9.78 -42.02
N GLY A 26 -5.18 10.09 -43.20
CA GLY A 26 -5.91 10.08 -44.46
C GLY A 26 -6.52 8.72 -44.78
N LYS A 27 -5.75 7.63 -44.64
CA LYS A 27 -6.25 6.26 -44.82
C LYS A 27 -7.25 5.84 -43.76
N LEU A 28 -7.02 6.23 -42.50
CA LEU A 28 -7.95 5.94 -41.41
C LEU A 28 -9.31 6.63 -41.61
N LEU A 29 -9.30 7.88 -42.08
CA LEU A 29 -10.51 8.63 -42.45
C LEU A 29 -11.21 8.04 -43.67
N ALA A 30 -10.46 7.44 -44.60
CA ALA A 30 -11.00 6.71 -45.74
C ALA A 30 -11.52 5.29 -45.38
N GLY A 31 -11.34 4.84 -44.14
CA GLY A 31 -11.79 3.53 -43.67
C GLY A 31 -10.98 2.35 -44.19
N ASP A 32 -9.69 2.55 -44.50
CA ASP A 32 -8.82 1.50 -45.04
C ASP A 32 -8.68 0.30 -44.06
N PRO A 33 -9.08 -0.93 -44.45
CA PRO A 33 -9.08 -2.08 -43.55
C PRO A 33 -7.70 -2.47 -43.02
N ALA A 34 -6.65 -2.35 -43.83
CA ALA A 34 -5.29 -2.67 -43.41
C ALA A 34 -4.80 -1.69 -42.34
N THR A 35 -5.02 -0.39 -42.55
CA THR A 35 -4.71 0.66 -41.57
C THR A 35 -5.49 0.47 -40.26
N ASN A 36 -6.77 0.04 -40.33
CA ASN A 36 -7.57 -0.26 -39.14
C ASN A 36 -6.96 -1.44 -38.33
N MET A 37 -6.45 -2.47 -39.00
CA MET A 37 -5.79 -3.60 -38.33
C MET A 37 -4.45 -3.19 -37.73
N GLU A 38 -3.62 -2.40 -38.42
CA GLU A 38 -2.38 -1.86 -37.88
C GLU A 38 -2.64 -1.02 -36.62
N LEU A 39 -3.71 -0.23 -36.62
CA LEU A 39 -4.15 0.55 -35.47
C LEU A 39 -4.57 -0.36 -34.30
N LEU A 40 -5.33 -1.42 -34.58
CA LEU A 40 -5.73 -2.40 -33.56
C LEU A 40 -4.52 -3.11 -32.95
N ASP A 41 -3.58 -3.57 -33.77
CA ASP A 41 -2.35 -4.24 -33.31
C ASP A 41 -1.51 -3.31 -32.43
N ALA A 42 -1.30 -2.06 -32.85
CA ALA A 42 -0.56 -1.09 -32.05
C ALA A 42 -1.27 -0.76 -30.73
N SER A 43 -2.60 -0.67 -30.75
CA SER A 43 -3.44 -0.35 -29.58
C SER A 43 -3.56 -1.51 -28.58
N THR A 44 -3.42 -2.74 -29.04
CA THR A 44 -3.45 -3.96 -28.19
C THR A 44 -2.06 -4.37 -27.70
N ASP A 45 -0.97 -4.02 -28.41
CA ASP A 45 0.38 -4.36 -27.97
C ASP A 45 0.94 -3.39 -26.93
N LEU A 46 1.31 -2.18 -27.37
CA LEU A 46 1.89 -1.15 -26.52
C LEU A 46 0.87 -0.07 -26.16
N GLY A 47 -0.19 0.13 -26.94
CA GLY A 47 -1.13 1.23 -26.72
C GLY A 47 -0.56 2.62 -27.06
N PHE A 48 0.56 2.66 -27.78
CA PHE A 48 1.21 3.86 -28.31
C PHE A 48 1.46 3.69 -29.80
N PHE A 49 1.19 4.73 -30.58
CA PHE A 49 1.41 4.75 -32.03
C PHE A 49 1.60 6.19 -32.52
N TYR A 50 2.26 6.36 -33.66
CA TYR A 50 2.24 7.64 -34.37
C TYR A 50 0.99 7.73 -35.22
N VAL A 51 0.43 8.93 -35.33
CA VAL A 51 -0.50 9.26 -36.41
C VAL A 51 0.18 10.30 -37.29
N ASP A 52 0.39 9.95 -38.56
CA ASP A 52 0.83 10.88 -39.60
C ASP A 52 -0.35 11.78 -39.95
N ILE A 53 -0.19 13.10 -39.76
CA ILE A 53 -1.23 14.09 -40.00
C ILE A 53 -1.06 14.86 -41.32
N ARG A 54 0.00 14.57 -42.07
CA ARG A 54 0.31 15.31 -43.31
C ARG A 54 -0.68 15.03 -44.43
N ASP A 55 -1.34 13.88 -44.38
CA ASP A 55 -2.43 13.50 -45.29
C ASP A 55 -3.82 13.79 -44.70
N HIS A 56 -3.91 14.62 -43.65
CA HIS A 56 -5.19 15.10 -43.14
C HIS A 56 -5.91 15.94 -44.21
N PRO A 57 -7.21 15.71 -44.48
CA PRO A 57 -7.94 16.40 -45.56
C PRO A 57 -7.99 17.92 -45.45
N SER A 58 -7.83 18.49 -44.27
CA SER A 58 -7.80 19.95 -44.09
C SER A 58 -6.53 20.59 -44.68
N GLY A 59 -5.43 19.84 -44.79
CA GLY A 59 -4.14 20.31 -45.31
C GLY A 59 -3.41 21.36 -44.45
N ASP A 60 -4.01 21.84 -43.37
CA ASP A 60 -3.52 22.96 -42.57
C ASP A 60 -3.34 22.65 -41.07
N LEU A 61 -3.57 21.40 -40.65
CA LEU A 61 -3.58 21.02 -39.24
C LEU A 61 -2.22 21.27 -38.55
N GLU A 62 -1.11 20.90 -39.19
CA GLU A 62 0.24 21.14 -38.67
C GLU A 62 0.50 22.63 -38.43
N GLN A 63 0.16 23.47 -39.42
CA GLN A 63 0.27 24.93 -39.29
C GLN A 63 -0.57 25.49 -38.14
N LYS A 64 -1.79 24.98 -37.94
CA LYS A 64 -2.66 25.40 -36.82
C LYS A 64 -2.05 25.02 -35.46
N ILE A 65 -1.50 23.80 -35.34
CA ILE A 65 -0.81 23.37 -34.11
C ILE A 65 0.36 24.30 -33.80
N ASP A 66 1.16 24.67 -34.80
CA ASP A 66 2.26 25.62 -34.64
C ASP A 66 1.77 27.01 -34.19
N GLN A 67 0.68 27.51 -34.75
CA GLN A 67 0.09 28.79 -34.34
C GLN A 67 -0.36 28.77 -32.87
N VAL A 68 -1.04 27.70 -32.42
CA VAL A 68 -1.41 27.55 -31.01
C VAL A 68 -0.20 27.41 -30.10
N LYS A 69 0.86 26.74 -30.58
CA LYS A 69 2.13 26.66 -29.87
C LYS A 69 2.72 28.06 -29.62
N GLN A 70 2.68 28.96 -30.60
CA GLN A 70 3.14 30.34 -30.42
C GLN A 70 2.29 31.13 -29.40
N ILE A 71 0.96 30.98 -29.46
CA ILE A 71 0.05 31.61 -28.48
C ILE A 71 0.34 31.10 -27.06
N ALA A 72 0.63 29.80 -26.92
CA ALA A 72 1.02 29.22 -25.64
C ALA A 72 2.32 29.81 -25.10
N LEU A 73 3.33 30.00 -25.96
CA LEU A 73 4.59 30.65 -25.58
C LEU A 73 4.38 32.09 -25.13
N GLU A 74 3.51 32.83 -25.82
CA GLU A 74 3.12 34.18 -25.41
C GLU A 74 2.51 34.17 -24.00
N PHE A 75 1.55 33.27 -23.73
CA PHE A 75 0.95 33.13 -22.40
C PHE A 75 2.00 32.77 -21.33
N PHE A 76 2.88 31.80 -21.60
CA PHE A 76 3.91 31.38 -20.65
C PHE A 76 5.09 32.36 -20.51
N SER A 77 5.12 33.43 -21.30
CA SER A 77 6.07 34.53 -21.16
C SER A 77 5.57 35.65 -20.22
N LEU A 78 4.27 35.63 -19.87
CA LEU A 78 3.68 36.56 -18.93
C LEU A 78 4.31 36.43 -17.53
N GLN A 79 4.25 37.52 -16.76
CA GLN A 79 4.65 37.50 -15.35
C GLN A 79 3.77 36.52 -14.57
N GLN A 80 4.33 35.92 -13.51
CA GLN A 80 3.64 34.86 -12.77
C GLN A 80 2.30 35.34 -12.19
N GLU A 81 2.24 36.57 -11.69
CA GLU A 81 1.03 37.20 -11.14
C GLU A 81 -0.11 37.30 -12.17
N GLN A 82 0.24 37.49 -13.45
CA GLN A 82 -0.73 37.55 -14.54
C GLN A 82 -1.26 36.16 -14.92
N LYS A 83 -0.42 35.12 -14.77
CA LYS A 83 -0.81 33.72 -15.01
C LYS A 83 -1.66 33.19 -13.85
N ASP A 84 -1.30 33.50 -12.61
CA ASP A 84 -1.99 33.06 -11.40
C ASP A 84 -3.45 33.55 -11.32
N ALA A 85 -3.78 34.65 -12.00
CA ALA A 85 -5.16 35.11 -12.19
C ALA A 85 -6.08 34.07 -12.86
N TRP A 86 -5.49 33.09 -13.55
CA TRP A 86 -6.19 32.01 -14.24
C TRP A 86 -6.01 30.65 -13.54
N GLU A 87 -5.43 30.61 -12.33
CA GLU A 87 -5.22 29.35 -11.61
C GLU A 87 -6.55 28.66 -11.29
N VAL A 88 -6.66 27.39 -11.67
CA VAL A 88 -7.83 26.56 -11.36
C VAL A 88 -7.37 25.27 -10.70
N ASN A 89 -7.76 25.08 -9.44
CA ASN A 89 -7.54 23.85 -8.68
C ASN A 89 -8.83 23.40 -7.99
N LYS A 90 -9.78 22.90 -8.79
CA LYS A 90 -11.06 22.39 -8.32
C LYS A 90 -11.41 21.11 -9.08
N ASP A 91 -12.13 20.22 -8.40
CA ASP A 91 -12.74 19.07 -9.05
C ASP A 91 -13.80 19.54 -10.05
N HIS A 92 -14.00 18.78 -11.13
CA HIS A 92 -15.08 19.04 -12.07
C HIS A 92 -16.41 18.60 -11.46
N GLU A 93 -17.37 19.51 -11.42
CA GLU A 93 -18.75 19.21 -11.06
C GLU A 93 -19.57 19.05 -12.35
N ASP A 94 -20.47 18.07 -12.37
CA ASP A 94 -21.34 17.82 -13.52
C ASP A 94 -22.17 19.06 -13.84
N GLY A 95 -22.06 19.57 -15.07
CA GLY A 95 -22.76 20.78 -15.52
C GLY A 95 -22.16 22.13 -15.05
N LYS A 96 -21.02 22.16 -14.38
CA LYS A 96 -20.27 23.41 -14.10
C LYS A 96 -18.95 23.41 -14.86
N GLU A 97 -18.84 24.32 -15.82
CA GLU A 97 -17.73 24.30 -16.75
C GLU A 97 -16.89 25.56 -16.67
N THR A 98 -15.58 25.35 -16.56
CA THR A 98 -14.59 26.41 -16.73
C THR A 98 -14.06 26.28 -18.15
N ILE A 99 -14.04 27.38 -18.91
CA ILE A 99 -13.56 27.35 -20.30
C ILE A 99 -12.04 27.14 -20.33
N MET A 100 -11.31 27.86 -19.47
CA MET A 100 -9.84 27.83 -19.45
C MET A 100 -9.31 27.80 -18.01
N GLY A 101 -8.23 27.06 -17.78
CA GLY A 101 -7.58 26.98 -16.48
C GLY A 101 -6.07 26.85 -16.57
N TYR A 102 -5.37 27.54 -15.68
CA TYR A 102 -3.93 27.48 -15.53
C TYR A 102 -3.55 26.63 -14.31
N LYS A 103 -2.44 25.90 -14.44
CA LYS A 103 -1.80 25.11 -13.39
C LYS A 103 -0.32 25.53 -13.31
N PRO A 104 0.12 26.15 -12.20
CA PRO A 104 1.52 26.48 -11.99
C PRO A 104 2.44 25.25 -11.92
N ALA A 105 3.74 25.44 -12.19
CA ALA A 105 4.75 24.41 -11.92
C ALA A 105 4.93 24.17 -10.41
N GLY A 106 5.27 22.95 -10.03
CA GLY A 106 5.58 22.60 -8.65
C GLY A 106 4.37 22.25 -7.75
N ILE A 107 3.16 22.20 -8.32
CA ILE A 107 1.92 21.90 -7.57
C ILE A 107 1.70 20.39 -7.43
N GLN A 108 2.09 19.60 -8.43
CA GLN A 108 1.92 18.14 -8.42
C GLN A 108 3.23 17.45 -8.02
N THR A 109 3.13 16.16 -7.71
CA THR A 109 4.32 15.34 -7.44
C THR A 109 5.10 15.12 -8.73
N GLY A 110 6.42 15.29 -8.68
CA GLY A 110 7.36 15.08 -9.80
C GLY A 110 7.91 13.65 -9.83
N PRO A 111 8.69 13.27 -10.87
CA PRO A 111 9.09 11.89 -11.16
C PRO A 111 10.03 11.25 -10.12
N VAL A 112 10.56 12.05 -9.18
CA VAL A 112 11.44 11.59 -8.10
C VAL A 112 10.84 11.94 -6.73
N ALA A 113 10.97 11.02 -5.77
CA ALA A 113 10.41 11.16 -4.43
C ALA A 113 10.88 12.46 -3.74
N GLY A 114 9.93 13.20 -3.15
CA GLY A 114 10.20 14.47 -2.48
C GLY A 114 10.45 15.66 -3.43
N LYS A 115 10.31 15.47 -4.75
CA LYS A 115 10.39 16.54 -5.74
C LYS A 115 9.00 16.82 -6.32
N LYS A 116 8.77 18.08 -6.67
CA LYS A 116 7.55 18.52 -7.33
C LYS A 116 7.72 18.50 -8.84
N ASP A 117 6.62 18.55 -9.55
CA ASP A 117 6.59 18.43 -10.99
C ASP A 117 7.20 19.65 -11.69
N GLY A 118 7.71 19.39 -12.88
CA GLY A 118 8.58 20.31 -13.60
C GLY A 118 7.91 21.05 -14.75
N PHE A 119 6.61 21.28 -14.71
CA PHE A 119 5.91 21.90 -15.84
C PHE A 119 4.76 22.79 -15.40
N GLU A 120 4.52 23.86 -16.14
CA GLU A 120 3.31 24.65 -16.07
C GLU A 120 2.36 24.23 -17.20
N GLY A 121 1.06 24.31 -16.95
CA GLY A 121 0.04 23.82 -17.88
C GLY A 121 -1.13 24.79 -18.03
N PHE A 122 -1.65 24.92 -19.24
CA PHE A 122 -2.87 25.67 -19.53
C PHE A 122 -3.85 24.77 -20.27
N LEU A 123 -5.06 24.59 -19.72
CA LEU A 123 -6.10 23.72 -20.26
C LEU A 123 -7.22 24.56 -20.84
N ILE A 124 -7.69 24.19 -22.03
CA ILE A 124 -8.86 24.76 -22.71
C ILE A 124 -9.88 23.64 -22.90
N PHE A 125 -11.01 23.72 -22.22
CA PHE A 125 -12.03 22.66 -22.20
C PHE A 125 -12.96 22.78 -23.40
N GLN A 126 -13.05 21.70 -24.19
CA GLN A 126 -13.72 21.73 -25.49
C GLN A 126 -15.21 22.04 -25.39
N HIS A 127 -15.95 21.30 -24.55
CA HIS A 127 -17.40 21.46 -24.46
C HIS A 127 -17.76 22.88 -24.01
N ALA A 128 -17.12 23.35 -22.93
CA ALA A 128 -17.26 24.69 -22.38
C ALA A 128 -17.01 25.80 -23.43
N LEU A 129 -15.98 25.64 -24.26
CA LEU A 129 -15.67 26.55 -25.35
C LEU A 129 -16.75 26.52 -26.45
N SER A 130 -17.24 25.33 -26.81
CA SER A 130 -18.22 25.12 -27.89
C SER A 130 -19.60 25.72 -27.58
N VAL A 131 -20.00 25.73 -26.31
CA VAL A 131 -21.30 26.28 -25.86
C VAL A 131 -21.23 27.77 -25.50
N ALA A 132 -20.03 28.35 -25.44
CA ALA A 132 -19.87 29.77 -25.14
C ALA A 132 -20.43 30.65 -26.26
N SER A 133 -21.18 31.70 -25.90
CA SER A 133 -21.79 32.62 -26.87
C SER A 133 -20.75 33.15 -27.86
N ARG A 134 -21.05 33.08 -29.16
CA ARG A 134 -20.22 33.70 -30.22
C ARG A 134 -20.35 35.22 -30.26
N GLU A 135 -21.41 35.77 -29.68
CA GLU A 135 -21.70 37.21 -29.67
C GLU A 135 -20.97 37.95 -28.53
N SER A 136 -20.21 37.24 -27.69
CA SER A 136 -19.47 37.82 -26.57
C SER A 136 -18.06 37.23 -26.47
N PRO A 137 -17.07 37.99 -25.98
CA PRO A 137 -15.74 37.47 -25.73
C PRO A 137 -15.78 36.29 -24.73
N ILE A 138 -15.00 35.25 -25.00
CA ILE A 138 -14.86 34.13 -24.07
C ILE A 138 -14.10 34.57 -22.83
N HIS A 139 -14.44 33.99 -21.68
CA HIS A 139 -13.70 34.22 -20.44
C HIS A 139 -12.34 33.49 -20.51
N GLY A 140 -11.25 34.24 -20.71
CA GLY A 140 -9.89 33.71 -20.82
C GLY A 140 -8.83 34.80 -21.03
N PRO A 141 -7.53 34.48 -21.07
CA PRO A 141 -6.50 35.45 -21.42
C PRO A 141 -6.70 36.04 -22.83
N LYS A 142 -6.32 37.31 -23.00
CA LYS A 142 -6.60 38.09 -24.23
C LYS A 142 -6.12 37.39 -25.51
N MET A 143 -4.92 36.80 -25.50
CA MET A 143 -4.39 36.10 -26.68
C MET A 143 -5.25 34.92 -27.12
N PHE A 144 -5.92 34.21 -26.20
CA PHE A 144 -6.84 33.12 -26.57
C PHE A 144 -8.20 33.63 -27.01
N GLN A 145 -8.64 34.79 -26.50
CA GLN A 145 -9.86 35.44 -26.99
C GLN A 145 -9.70 35.91 -28.45
N GLU A 146 -8.57 36.54 -28.76
CA GLU A 146 -8.26 37.05 -30.10
C GLU A 146 -8.05 35.91 -31.11
N ASN A 147 -7.65 34.74 -30.65
CA ASN A 147 -7.43 33.54 -31.48
C ASN A 147 -8.48 32.45 -31.25
N ARG A 148 -9.70 32.82 -30.84
CA ARG A 148 -10.78 31.87 -30.53
C ARG A 148 -11.08 30.90 -31.68
N GLU A 149 -11.17 31.40 -32.91
CA GLU A 149 -11.50 30.58 -34.09
C GLU A 149 -10.47 29.50 -34.35
N LEU A 150 -9.18 29.82 -34.16
CA LEU A 150 -8.09 28.86 -34.29
C LEU A 150 -8.19 27.75 -33.25
N VAL A 151 -8.43 28.11 -31.99
CA VAL A 151 -8.56 27.17 -30.87
C VAL A 151 -9.79 26.27 -31.04
N GLU A 152 -10.94 26.82 -31.46
CA GLU A 152 -12.14 26.06 -31.80
C GLU A 152 -11.85 25.08 -32.95
N SER A 153 -11.24 25.56 -34.03
CA SER A 153 -10.93 24.75 -35.21
C SER A 153 -10.01 23.56 -34.89
N ILE A 154 -8.97 23.75 -34.08
CA ILE A 154 -8.07 22.67 -33.67
C ILE A 154 -8.80 21.65 -32.80
N ASN A 155 -9.59 22.11 -31.82
CA ASN A 155 -10.39 21.19 -30.99
C ASN A 155 -11.32 20.34 -31.84
N THR A 156 -11.98 20.92 -32.84
CA THR A 156 -12.85 20.17 -33.77
C THR A 156 -12.07 19.13 -34.58
N HIS A 157 -10.94 19.50 -35.19
CA HIS A 157 -10.15 18.55 -35.97
C HIS A 157 -9.65 17.39 -35.12
N LEU A 158 -9.11 17.66 -33.93
CA LEU A 158 -8.61 16.64 -33.03
C LEU A 158 -9.75 15.78 -32.46
N ALA A 159 -10.91 16.36 -32.14
CA ALA A 159 -12.11 15.60 -31.75
C ALA A 159 -12.57 14.63 -32.84
N HIS A 160 -12.57 15.08 -34.10
CA HIS A 160 -12.92 14.26 -35.25
C HIS A 160 -11.94 13.11 -35.43
N MET A 161 -10.64 13.39 -35.41
CA MET A 161 -9.60 12.35 -35.50
C MET A 161 -9.74 11.32 -34.38
N GLY A 162 -9.89 11.77 -33.13
CA GLY A 162 -10.04 10.90 -31.97
C GLY A 162 -11.27 9.99 -32.07
N ARG A 163 -12.44 10.53 -32.46
CA ARG A 163 -13.65 9.72 -32.67
C ARG A 163 -13.47 8.70 -33.79
N ARG A 164 -12.79 9.07 -34.87
CA ARG A 164 -12.51 8.16 -35.99
C ARG A 164 -11.56 7.03 -35.60
N ILE A 165 -10.54 7.30 -34.77
CA ILE A 165 -9.69 6.27 -34.17
C ILE A 165 -10.53 5.29 -33.33
N LEU A 166 -11.39 5.79 -32.45
CA LEU A 166 -12.24 4.94 -31.61
C LEU A 166 -13.27 4.13 -32.40
N ASP A 167 -13.84 4.71 -33.45
CA ASP A 167 -14.77 4.04 -34.36
C ASP A 167 -14.06 2.90 -35.12
N SER A 168 -12.91 3.18 -35.73
CA SER A 168 -12.09 2.17 -36.42
C SER A 168 -11.70 1.02 -35.49
N LEU A 169 -11.27 1.32 -34.25
CA LEU A 169 -10.98 0.29 -33.24
C LEU A 169 -12.22 -0.54 -32.89
N SER A 170 -13.39 0.08 -32.76
CA SER A 170 -14.65 -0.62 -32.49
C SER A 170 -15.05 -1.54 -33.64
N CYS A 171 -14.89 -1.09 -34.88
CA CYS A 171 -15.12 -1.90 -36.07
C CYS A 171 -14.17 -3.10 -36.14
N SER A 172 -12.86 -2.89 -35.90
CA SER A 172 -11.87 -3.98 -35.91
C SER A 172 -12.03 -4.97 -34.77
N LEU A 173 -12.61 -4.55 -33.64
CA LEU A 173 -12.98 -5.43 -32.52
C LEU A 173 -14.34 -6.12 -32.71
N GLU A 174 -15.01 -5.88 -33.85
CA GLU A 174 -16.34 -6.40 -34.17
C GLU A 174 -17.39 -6.05 -33.11
N TYR A 175 -17.28 -4.87 -32.51
CA TYR A 175 -18.27 -4.40 -31.54
C TYR A 175 -19.60 -4.10 -32.23
N ALA A 176 -20.69 -4.55 -31.60
CA ALA A 176 -22.03 -4.12 -31.99
C ALA A 176 -22.17 -2.60 -31.88
N ALA A 177 -23.08 -2.01 -32.65
CA ALA A 177 -23.19 -0.56 -32.78
C ALA A 177 -23.36 0.14 -31.42
N GLU A 178 -24.11 -0.45 -30.50
CA GLU A 178 -24.35 0.04 -29.14
C GLU A 178 -23.12 0.00 -28.21
N LYS A 179 -22.08 -0.77 -28.56
CA LYS A 179 -20.81 -0.86 -27.83
C LYS A 179 -19.69 -0.06 -28.49
N ASN A 180 -19.99 0.70 -29.53
CA ASN A 180 -18.98 1.48 -30.24
C ASN A 180 -18.38 2.55 -29.32
N LEU A 181 -17.05 2.51 -29.16
CA LEU A 181 -16.28 3.37 -28.25
C LEU A 181 -16.44 4.87 -28.58
N ALA A 182 -16.69 5.22 -29.85
CA ALA A 182 -16.91 6.59 -30.27
C ALA A 182 -18.24 7.18 -29.76
N LEU A 183 -19.24 6.36 -29.42
CA LEU A 183 -20.55 6.83 -28.92
C LEU A 183 -20.47 7.52 -27.56
N HIS A 184 -19.40 7.27 -26.79
CA HIS A 184 -19.17 7.89 -25.49
C HIS A 184 -18.52 9.29 -25.59
N HIS A 185 -18.34 9.82 -26.80
CA HIS A 185 -17.56 11.02 -27.06
C HIS A 185 -18.31 12.00 -27.97
N ARG A 186 -19.60 12.25 -27.69
CA ARG A 186 -20.41 13.19 -28.48
C ARG A 186 -20.03 14.63 -28.19
N GLU A 187 -19.95 15.46 -29.23
CA GLU A 187 -19.48 16.85 -29.13
C GLU A 187 -20.44 17.77 -28.37
N ASN A 188 -21.74 17.48 -28.44
CA ASN A 188 -22.80 18.27 -27.82
C ASN A 188 -23.15 17.82 -26.39
N ARG A 189 -22.24 17.07 -25.76
CA ARG A 189 -22.44 16.49 -24.43
C ARG A 189 -21.29 16.92 -23.51
N PRO A 190 -21.58 17.20 -22.23
CA PRO A 190 -20.54 17.59 -21.28
C PRO A 190 -19.46 16.51 -21.17
N SER A 191 -18.19 16.93 -21.28
CA SER A 191 -17.04 16.07 -21.05
C SER A 191 -15.89 16.90 -20.49
N THR A 192 -14.95 16.26 -19.81
CA THR A 192 -13.72 16.92 -19.36
C THR A 192 -12.64 16.96 -20.45
N THR A 193 -12.99 16.72 -21.72
CA THR A 193 -12.05 16.79 -22.85
C THR A 193 -11.41 18.17 -22.94
N ALA A 194 -10.08 18.20 -23.10
CA ALA A 194 -9.33 19.46 -23.08
C ALA A 194 -8.15 19.46 -24.06
N LEU A 195 -7.93 20.62 -24.67
CA LEU A 195 -6.65 20.96 -25.30
C LEU A 195 -5.72 21.51 -24.22
N GLY A 196 -4.63 20.78 -23.95
CA GLY A 196 -3.59 21.14 -23.00
C GLY A 196 -2.37 21.72 -23.67
N LEU A 197 -1.87 22.81 -23.11
CA LEU A 197 -0.62 23.47 -23.49
C LEU A 197 0.33 23.32 -22.31
N LEU A 198 1.39 22.52 -22.45
CA LEU A 198 2.27 22.14 -21.35
C LEU A 198 3.70 22.60 -21.63
N LYS A 199 4.24 23.47 -20.78
CA LYS A 199 5.64 23.93 -20.87
C LYS A 199 6.45 23.31 -19.74
N TYR A 200 7.40 22.47 -20.11
CA TYR A 200 8.30 21.81 -19.18
C TYR A 200 9.53 22.69 -18.93
N LEU A 201 10.06 22.61 -17.72
CA LEU A 201 11.34 23.23 -17.37
C LEU A 201 12.46 22.62 -18.22
N PRO A 202 13.45 23.43 -18.65
CA PRO A 202 14.58 22.95 -19.42
C PRO A 202 15.44 21.97 -18.61
N TYR A 203 16.26 21.20 -19.32
CA TYR A 203 17.10 20.20 -18.68
C TYR A 203 18.24 20.85 -17.87
N THR A 204 18.34 20.53 -16.58
CA THR A 204 19.50 20.75 -15.71
C THR A 204 20.28 19.44 -15.46
N PRO A 205 21.49 19.47 -14.85
CA PRO A 205 22.19 18.24 -14.43
C PRO A 205 21.39 17.31 -13.51
N GLU A 206 20.33 17.80 -12.84
CA GLU A 206 19.38 17.05 -12.01
C GLU A 206 18.04 16.73 -12.70
N SER A 207 17.98 16.78 -14.03
CA SER A 207 16.73 16.66 -14.82
C SER A 207 15.96 15.38 -14.68
N ASP A 208 16.61 14.26 -14.34
CA ASP A 208 15.93 13.01 -14.02
C ASP A 208 14.99 13.15 -12.81
N LYS A 209 15.10 14.25 -12.06
CA LYS A 209 14.32 14.59 -10.87
C LYS A 209 13.17 15.57 -11.13
N VAL A 210 13.01 16.04 -12.36
CA VAL A 210 12.07 17.10 -12.76
C VAL A 210 11.26 16.62 -13.95
N GLY A 211 9.94 16.83 -13.98
CA GLY A 211 9.07 16.33 -15.05
C GLY A 211 7.69 15.91 -14.57
N HIS A 212 7.04 15.01 -15.31
CA HIS A 212 5.77 14.39 -14.92
C HIS A 212 5.97 12.92 -14.55
N ILE A 213 5.31 12.49 -13.48
CA ILE A 213 5.46 11.16 -12.87
C ILE A 213 5.10 10.02 -13.80
N PRO A 214 5.56 8.79 -13.53
CA PRO A 214 4.99 7.58 -14.12
C PRO A 214 3.48 7.48 -13.88
N HIS A 215 2.69 7.42 -14.96
CA HIS A 215 1.23 7.29 -14.91
C HIS A 215 0.70 6.62 -16.19
N THR A 216 -0.56 6.20 -16.14
CA THR A 216 -1.39 6.01 -17.34
C THR A 216 -2.30 7.21 -17.52
N ASP A 217 -2.87 7.41 -18.71
CA ASP A 217 -3.79 8.52 -18.92
C ASP A 217 -5.18 8.28 -18.36
N ILE A 218 -5.81 9.37 -17.89
CA ILE A 218 -7.16 9.34 -17.29
C ILE A 218 -8.21 8.93 -18.33
N GLY A 219 -8.12 9.51 -19.52
CA GLY A 219 -9.17 9.53 -20.53
C GLY A 219 -9.13 8.37 -21.50
N SER A 220 -9.54 8.64 -22.73
CA SER A 220 -9.69 7.69 -23.81
C SER A 220 -8.48 7.68 -24.73
N LEU A 221 -8.10 8.87 -25.22
CA LEU A 221 -6.98 9.07 -26.15
C LEU A 221 -6.24 10.35 -25.78
N SER A 222 -4.92 10.32 -25.84
CA SER A 222 -4.08 11.51 -25.81
C SER A 222 -3.34 11.64 -27.12
N MET A 223 -3.42 12.82 -27.74
CA MET A 223 -2.71 13.15 -28.99
C MET A 223 -1.68 14.23 -28.69
N VAL A 224 -0.40 13.85 -28.69
CA VAL A 224 0.72 14.67 -28.20
C VAL A 224 1.54 15.20 -29.37
N PHE A 225 1.59 16.52 -29.51
CA PHE A 225 2.44 17.26 -30.43
C PHE A 225 3.57 17.94 -29.66
N SER A 226 4.81 17.70 -30.06
CA SER A 226 5.99 18.34 -29.47
C SER A 226 7.16 18.23 -30.42
N ASP A 227 8.06 19.20 -30.39
CA ASP A 227 9.29 19.17 -31.20
C ASP A 227 10.50 18.72 -30.40
N VAL A 228 10.38 18.74 -29.07
CA VAL A 228 11.45 18.40 -28.13
C VAL A 228 11.11 17.09 -27.44
N GLY A 229 12.06 16.15 -27.47
CA GLY A 229 11.92 14.85 -26.84
C GLY A 229 11.76 14.93 -25.32
N GLY A 230 11.36 13.80 -24.70
CA GLY A 230 11.24 13.69 -23.24
C GLY A 230 10.10 12.78 -22.77
N LEU A 231 9.21 12.38 -23.68
CA LEU A 231 8.20 11.36 -23.40
C LEU A 231 8.89 9.99 -23.34
N GLN A 232 8.64 9.25 -22.27
CA GLN A 232 9.10 7.87 -22.12
C GLN A 232 7.93 6.93 -21.87
N VAL A 233 7.92 5.79 -22.55
CA VAL A 233 6.98 4.69 -22.29
C VAL A 233 7.72 3.51 -21.66
N TYR A 234 7.08 2.84 -20.71
CA TYR A 234 7.61 1.60 -20.16
C TYR A 234 7.21 0.41 -21.04
N HIS A 235 8.17 -0.14 -21.78
CA HIS A 235 7.90 -1.24 -22.70
C HIS A 235 7.73 -2.56 -21.93
N PRO A 236 6.54 -3.20 -21.94
CA PRO A 236 6.25 -4.34 -21.06
C PRO A 236 7.12 -5.57 -21.36
N ARG A 237 7.36 -5.90 -22.65
CA ARG A 237 8.20 -7.04 -23.03
C ARG A 237 9.69 -6.84 -22.73
N LYS A 238 10.20 -5.62 -22.93
CA LYS A 238 11.61 -5.27 -22.73
C LYS A 238 11.93 -4.86 -21.27
N LYS A 239 10.91 -4.63 -20.45
CA LYS A 239 11.00 -4.18 -19.05
C LYS A 239 11.93 -2.97 -18.85
N THR A 240 11.89 -2.02 -19.78
CA THR A 240 12.73 -0.81 -19.75
C THR A 240 11.94 0.43 -20.19
N TRP A 241 12.36 1.60 -19.68
CA TRP A 241 11.89 2.89 -20.15
C TRP A 241 12.53 3.20 -21.51
N MET A 242 11.71 3.59 -22.47
CA MET A 242 12.14 3.93 -23.83
C MET A 242 11.63 5.33 -24.19
N PHE A 243 12.49 6.16 -24.77
CA PHE A 243 12.06 7.45 -25.29
C PHE A 243 11.23 7.27 -26.55
N ILE A 244 10.23 8.13 -26.70
CA ILE A 244 9.47 8.31 -27.94
C ILE A 244 9.94 9.61 -28.55
N GLU A 245 10.61 9.52 -29.69
CA GLU A 245 11.12 10.70 -30.39
C GLU A 245 9.96 11.46 -31.05
N PRO A 246 9.91 12.80 -30.94
CA PRO A 246 8.99 13.59 -31.72
C PRO A 246 9.33 13.48 -33.22
N ARG A 247 8.30 13.48 -34.07
CA ARG A 247 8.44 13.44 -35.53
C ARG A 247 7.63 14.59 -36.16
N PRO A 248 8.25 15.45 -36.98
CA PRO A 248 7.52 16.49 -37.72
C PRO A 248 6.36 15.90 -38.53
N GLY A 249 5.23 16.60 -38.60
CA GLY A 249 4.01 16.12 -39.25
C GLY A 249 3.33 14.91 -38.60
N HIS A 250 3.72 14.52 -37.38
CA HIS A 250 3.10 13.40 -36.66
C HIS A 250 2.66 13.82 -35.26
N THR A 251 1.63 13.14 -34.75
CA THR A 251 1.26 13.16 -33.34
C THR A 251 1.56 11.81 -32.71
N VAL A 252 2.04 11.80 -31.47
CA VAL A 252 2.13 10.57 -30.68
C VAL A 252 0.79 10.35 -30.00
N CYS A 253 0.12 9.26 -30.34
CA CYS A 253 -1.14 8.87 -29.76
C CYS A 253 -0.94 7.79 -28.70
N ASN A 254 -1.69 7.87 -27.61
CA ASN A 254 -1.80 6.75 -26.67
C ASN A 254 -3.21 6.51 -26.18
N ILE A 255 -3.48 5.23 -25.92
CA ILE A 255 -4.71 4.74 -25.29
C ILE A 255 -4.67 5.06 -23.80
N GLY A 256 -5.77 5.60 -23.28
CA GLY A 256 -5.96 5.89 -21.86
C GLY A 256 -6.85 4.88 -21.14
N ASP A 257 -6.99 5.04 -19.83
CA ASP A 257 -7.72 4.11 -18.96
C ASP A 257 -9.20 3.95 -19.33
N SER A 258 -9.90 5.02 -19.73
CA SER A 258 -11.33 4.93 -20.07
C SER A 258 -11.59 3.97 -21.23
N VAL A 259 -10.76 3.98 -22.27
CA VAL A 259 -10.90 3.09 -23.43
C VAL A 259 -10.43 1.67 -23.12
N GLU A 260 -9.41 1.50 -22.28
CA GLU A 260 -9.09 0.18 -21.76
C GLU A 260 -10.30 -0.42 -21.03
N PHE A 261 -10.99 0.35 -20.19
CA PHE A 261 -12.15 -0.14 -19.42
C PHE A 261 -13.36 -0.40 -20.31
N LEU A 262 -13.70 0.52 -21.21
CA LEU A 262 -14.80 0.36 -22.16
C LEU A 262 -14.59 -0.82 -23.12
N SER A 263 -13.33 -1.10 -23.49
CA SER A 263 -12.97 -2.27 -24.31
C SER A 263 -12.81 -3.57 -23.51
N GLN A 264 -13.21 -3.59 -22.24
CA GLN A 264 -13.08 -4.75 -21.35
C GLN A 264 -11.65 -5.29 -21.27
N LYS A 265 -10.68 -4.36 -21.18
CA LYS A 265 -9.23 -4.61 -21.04
C LYS A 265 -8.56 -5.19 -22.29
N VAL A 266 -9.19 -5.07 -23.46
CA VAL A 266 -8.60 -5.49 -24.74
C VAL A 266 -7.56 -4.47 -25.24
N LEU A 267 -7.93 -3.18 -25.26
CA LEU A 267 -7.02 -2.10 -25.65
C LEU A 267 -6.17 -1.67 -24.46
N ARG A 268 -4.88 -1.39 -24.64
CA ARG A 268 -3.94 -1.25 -23.52
C ARG A 268 -3.64 0.19 -23.16
N SER A 269 -3.94 0.57 -21.94
CA SER A 269 -3.45 1.82 -21.34
C SER A 269 -2.03 1.60 -20.79
N SER A 270 -1.06 2.37 -21.31
CA SER A 270 0.36 2.14 -21.06
C SER A 270 0.98 3.13 -20.09
N LEU A 271 1.82 2.56 -19.20
CA LEU A 271 2.59 3.33 -18.24
C LEU A 271 3.65 4.15 -18.96
N HIS A 272 3.61 5.46 -18.77
CA HIS A 272 4.51 6.41 -19.38
C HIS A 272 4.88 7.54 -18.39
N ARG A 273 5.91 8.33 -18.71
CA ARG A 273 6.34 9.49 -17.92
C ARG A 273 6.94 10.54 -18.85
N VAL A 274 7.11 11.77 -18.35
CA VAL A 274 7.80 12.83 -19.11
C VAL A 274 8.96 13.35 -18.28
N ILE A 275 10.17 13.22 -18.80
CA ILE A 275 11.39 13.76 -18.20
C ILE A 275 12.18 14.55 -19.26
N PRO A 276 12.90 15.62 -18.92
CA PRO A 276 13.72 16.35 -19.88
C PRO A 276 14.73 15.43 -20.57
N HIS A 277 14.83 15.55 -21.90
CA HIS A 277 15.67 14.67 -22.71
C HIS A 277 17.15 15.11 -22.66
N PRO A 278 18.12 14.22 -22.36
CA PRO A 278 19.53 14.61 -22.23
C PRO A 278 20.18 15.22 -23.47
N ALA A 279 19.62 14.97 -24.67
CA ALA A 279 20.12 15.56 -25.92
C ALA A 279 19.61 17.00 -26.17
N HIS A 280 18.62 17.48 -25.42
CA HIS A 280 17.94 18.76 -25.63
C HIS A 280 18.11 19.68 -24.42
N LYS A 281 19.37 19.95 -24.04
CA LYS A 281 19.68 20.53 -22.72
C LYS A 281 19.13 21.94 -22.50
N ASP A 282 19.14 22.75 -23.55
CA ASP A 282 18.79 24.18 -23.50
C ASP A 282 17.49 24.50 -24.25
N GLU A 283 16.74 23.48 -24.66
CA GLU A 283 15.52 23.64 -25.45
C GLU A 283 14.29 23.66 -24.55
N VAL A 284 13.38 24.62 -24.80
CA VAL A 284 12.09 24.67 -24.11
C VAL A 284 11.18 23.61 -24.72
N LYS A 285 10.89 22.57 -23.94
CA LYS A 285 9.89 21.58 -24.32
C LYS A 285 8.49 22.14 -24.10
N LEU A 286 7.84 22.52 -25.19
CA LEU A 286 6.43 22.83 -25.25
C LEU A 286 5.68 21.67 -25.91
N THR A 287 4.56 21.29 -25.30
CA THR A 287 3.68 20.22 -25.76
C THR A 287 2.27 20.75 -25.92
N VAL A 288 1.70 20.55 -27.11
CA VAL A 288 0.26 20.67 -27.35
C VAL A 288 -0.30 19.26 -27.26
N VAL A 289 -1.17 19.00 -26.30
CA VAL A 289 -1.78 17.68 -26.09
C VAL A 289 -3.28 17.79 -26.11
N TYR A 290 -3.94 16.95 -26.89
CA TYR A 290 -5.40 16.84 -26.83
C TYR A 290 -5.80 15.61 -26.02
N LEU A 291 -6.43 15.87 -24.88
CA LEU A 291 -6.80 14.89 -23.86
C LEU A 291 -8.28 14.54 -24.04
N MET A 292 -8.56 13.57 -24.90
CA MET A 292 -9.91 13.11 -25.19
C MET A 292 -10.45 12.26 -24.04
N ARG A 293 -11.64 12.61 -23.55
CA ARG A 293 -12.29 11.94 -22.41
C ARG A 293 -13.76 11.67 -22.76
N PRO A 294 -14.35 10.59 -22.23
CA PRO A 294 -15.75 10.30 -22.49
C PRO A 294 -16.65 11.31 -21.75
N GLU A 295 -17.92 11.35 -22.13
CA GLU A 295 -18.95 12.16 -21.50
C GLU A 295 -18.94 12.00 -19.98
N THR A 296 -19.23 13.07 -19.24
CA THR A 296 -19.13 13.08 -17.77
C THR A 296 -19.95 11.97 -17.13
N ASP A 297 -21.05 11.55 -17.74
CA ASP A 297 -21.96 10.49 -17.31
C ASP A 297 -21.72 9.11 -17.91
N THR A 298 -20.68 8.94 -18.73
CA THR A 298 -20.28 7.61 -19.18
C THR A 298 -19.82 6.77 -17.99
N VAL A 299 -20.34 5.54 -17.92
CA VAL A 299 -20.04 4.57 -16.86
C VAL A 299 -19.21 3.43 -17.43
N PHE A 300 -18.17 3.03 -16.71
CA PHE A 300 -17.32 1.89 -17.05
C PHE A 300 -16.85 1.16 -15.79
N VAL A 301 -16.45 -0.10 -15.94
CA VAL A 301 -15.92 -0.92 -14.84
C VAL A 301 -14.40 -0.83 -14.83
N GLY A 302 -13.84 -0.36 -13.72
CA GLY A 302 -12.40 -0.16 -13.54
C GLY A 302 -11.61 -1.47 -13.40
N ARG A 303 -10.28 -1.37 -13.27
CA ARG A 303 -9.42 -2.55 -13.03
C ARG A 303 -9.74 -3.26 -11.72
N ASP A 304 -10.21 -2.51 -10.73
CA ASP A 304 -10.64 -2.95 -9.40
C ASP A 304 -12.00 -3.65 -9.39
N GLY A 305 -12.72 -3.66 -10.51
CA GLY A 305 -14.07 -4.21 -10.61
C GLY A 305 -15.17 -3.27 -10.11
N GLU A 306 -14.80 -2.07 -9.66
CA GLU A 306 -15.73 -1.03 -9.26
C GLU A 306 -16.30 -0.32 -10.49
N GLU A 307 -17.54 0.14 -10.37
CA GLU A 307 -18.20 0.96 -11.39
C GLU A 307 -17.82 2.43 -11.20
N TRP A 308 -17.36 3.07 -12.27
CA TRP A 308 -16.91 4.46 -12.27
C TRP A 308 -17.69 5.27 -13.29
N LYS A 309 -18.24 6.40 -12.84
CA LYS A 309 -18.64 7.50 -13.72
C LYS A 309 -17.38 8.25 -14.19
N SER A 310 -17.31 8.60 -15.47
CA SER A 310 -16.14 9.24 -16.12
C SER A 310 -15.60 10.43 -15.33
N VAL A 311 -16.47 11.34 -14.89
CA VAL A 311 -16.08 12.52 -14.12
C VAL A 311 -15.50 12.18 -12.75
N ASP A 312 -16.00 11.13 -12.09
CA ASP A 312 -15.52 10.69 -10.78
C ASP A 312 -14.16 10.01 -10.89
N TRP A 313 -13.95 9.22 -11.95
CA TRP A 313 -12.63 8.66 -12.29
C TRP A 313 -11.61 9.77 -12.55
N HIS A 314 -11.99 10.78 -13.34
CA HIS A 314 -11.16 11.95 -13.63
C HIS A 314 -10.77 12.70 -12.35
N ASN A 315 -11.74 13.05 -11.52
CA ASN A 315 -11.50 13.76 -10.27
C ASN A 315 -10.65 12.94 -9.31
N ARG A 316 -10.92 11.63 -9.17
CA ARG A 316 -10.11 10.73 -8.35
C ARG A 316 -8.64 10.77 -8.80
N LYS A 317 -8.38 10.56 -10.08
CA LYS A 317 -7.02 10.48 -10.61
C LYS A 317 -6.31 11.84 -10.61
N ASN A 318 -7.01 12.93 -10.89
CA ASN A 318 -6.47 14.29 -10.78
C ASN A 318 -6.00 14.61 -9.34
N ARG A 319 -6.82 14.26 -8.33
CA ARG A 319 -6.43 14.39 -6.92
C ARG A 319 -5.19 13.56 -6.58
N LEU A 320 -4.97 12.41 -7.23
CA LEU A 320 -3.78 11.59 -7.01
C LEU A 320 -2.49 12.25 -7.50
N PHE A 321 -2.50 12.95 -8.64
CA PHE A 321 -1.31 13.67 -9.11
C PHE A 321 -0.81 14.71 -8.10
N ALA A 322 -1.70 15.29 -7.30
CA ALA A 322 -1.36 16.24 -6.23
C ALA A 322 -0.93 15.57 -4.90
N LYS A 323 -1.17 14.26 -4.72
CA LYS A 323 -0.72 13.53 -3.52
C LYS A 323 0.77 13.21 -3.59
N GLU A 324 1.44 13.12 -2.45
CA GLU A 324 2.83 12.69 -2.35
C GLU A 324 3.05 11.29 -2.99
N MET A 325 4.22 11.06 -3.60
CA MET A 325 4.55 9.86 -4.38
C MET A 325 4.27 8.54 -3.66
N GLU A 326 4.40 8.55 -2.34
CA GLU A 326 4.17 7.37 -1.49
C GLU A 326 2.68 7.04 -1.31
N SER A 327 1.81 8.05 -1.42
CA SER A 327 0.35 7.88 -1.47
C SER A 327 -0.10 7.42 -2.86
N GLN A 328 0.63 7.81 -3.92
CA GLN A 328 0.39 7.37 -5.30
C GLN A 328 0.83 5.92 -5.53
N ALA A 329 1.97 5.50 -4.96
CA ALA A 329 2.51 4.14 -5.14
C ALA A 329 1.62 3.01 -4.56
N ARG A 330 0.64 3.37 -3.73
CA ARG A 330 -0.34 2.45 -3.11
C ARG A 330 -1.71 2.51 -3.76
N ASP A 331 -1.92 3.48 -4.65
CA ASP A 331 -3.16 3.68 -5.38
C ASP A 331 -2.90 3.40 -6.86
N TYR A 332 -3.22 2.18 -7.28
CA TYR A 332 -2.99 1.70 -8.65
C TYR A 332 -3.78 2.49 -9.69
N THR A 333 -4.72 3.35 -9.28
CA THR A 333 -5.45 4.26 -10.18
C THR A 333 -4.48 5.13 -11.01
N LEU A 334 -3.31 5.50 -10.48
CA LEU A 334 -2.39 6.37 -11.22
C LEU A 334 -1.61 5.63 -12.31
N THR A 335 -1.07 4.45 -12.00
CA THR A 335 -0.15 3.69 -12.87
C THR A 335 -0.81 2.52 -13.59
N GLY A 336 -2.01 2.16 -13.16
CA GLY A 336 -2.75 1.04 -13.71
C GLY A 336 -2.23 -0.35 -13.38
N ARG A 337 -1.15 -0.47 -12.60
CA ARG A 337 -0.42 -1.72 -12.40
C ARG A 337 0.11 -1.85 -10.97
N ASN A 338 0.23 -3.09 -10.51
CA ASN A 338 0.93 -3.42 -9.28
C ASN A 338 2.44 -3.20 -9.48
N ILE A 339 2.99 -2.13 -8.90
CA ILE A 339 4.41 -1.76 -9.06
C ILE A 339 5.34 -2.84 -8.45
N SER A 340 4.83 -3.70 -7.55
CA SER A 340 5.60 -4.78 -6.93
C SER A 340 6.00 -5.90 -7.89
N ASP A 341 5.27 -6.11 -8.98
CA ASP A 341 5.40 -7.36 -9.75
C ASP A 341 6.33 -7.24 -10.98
N ASP A 342 6.53 -6.04 -11.54
CA ASP A 342 7.30 -5.88 -12.79
C ASP A 342 8.33 -4.73 -12.83
N LEU A 343 8.32 -3.83 -11.84
CA LEU A 343 9.06 -2.56 -11.93
C LEU A 343 9.97 -2.27 -10.76
N LEU A 344 9.88 -3.00 -9.66
CA LEU A 344 10.78 -2.80 -8.52
C LEU A 344 12.28 -2.84 -8.90
N PRO A 345 12.76 -3.70 -9.83
CA PRO A 345 14.17 -3.69 -10.24
C PRO A 345 14.57 -2.43 -11.02
N ALA A 346 13.74 -1.94 -11.94
CA ALA A 346 14.04 -0.76 -12.76
C ALA A 346 13.78 0.56 -12.00
N PHE A 347 12.79 0.56 -11.10
CA PHE A 347 12.48 1.67 -10.20
C PHE A 347 13.57 1.84 -9.14
N LEU A 348 14.20 0.75 -8.68
CA LEU A 348 15.34 0.75 -7.75
C LEU A 348 16.71 0.91 -8.44
N ALA A 349 16.88 0.52 -9.71
CA ALA A 349 18.15 0.69 -10.43
C ALA A 349 18.55 2.16 -10.61
N HIS A 350 17.59 3.10 -10.59
CA HIS A 350 17.87 4.54 -10.56
C HIS A 350 18.40 5.04 -9.21
N PHE A 351 18.30 4.23 -8.14
CA PHE A 351 18.81 4.54 -6.80
C PHE A 351 20.20 3.96 -6.53
N SER A 352 20.77 3.17 -7.44
CA SER A 352 22.12 2.64 -7.32
C SER A 352 23.01 3.13 -8.48
N GLY A 353 23.80 4.16 -8.21
CA GLY A 353 24.98 4.47 -9.03
C GLY A 353 25.82 3.20 -9.22
N GLY A 354 26.23 2.96 -10.46
CA GLY A 354 26.66 1.66 -10.95
C GLY A 354 27.76 0.95 -10.16
N ARG A 355 27.66 -0.38 -10.18
CA ARG A 355 28.79 -1.28 -10.36
C ARG A 355 28.27 -2.66 -10.77
N ASP A 356 28.63 -3.07 -11.98
CA ASP A 356 28.52 -4.44 -12.45
C ASP A 356 29.38 -5.36 -11.57
N SER A 357 28.80 -6.47 -11.13
CA SER A 357 29.58 -7.66 -10.78
C SER A 357 28.79 -8.88 -11.22
N SER A 358 29.18 -9.40 -12.38
CA SER A 358 28.84 -10.72 -12.87
C SER A 358 29.43 -11.81 -11.97
N GLY A 359 28.67 -12.89 -11.79
CA GLY A 359 29.21 -14.20 -11.37
C GLY A 359 29.15 -14.51 -9.88
N ALA A 360 28.03 -15.08 -9.42
CA ALA A 360 27.97 -16.28 -8.59
C ALA A 360 26.50 -16.60 -8.25
N SER A 361 26.00 -17.72 -8.77
CA SER A 361 24.70 -18.28 -8.39
C SER A 361 24.80 -18.89 -6.98
N THR A 362 24.32 -18.17 -5.97
CA THR A 362 23.93 -18.74 -4.68
C THR A 362 22.61 -18.11 -4.26
N SER A 363 21.58 -18.95 -4.09
CA SER A 363 20.23 -18.57 -3.67
C SER A 363 20.24 -17.79 -2.34
N PRO A 364 19.57 -16.63 -2.21
CA PRO A 364 19.58 -15.83 -0.99
C PRO A 364 18.47 -16.20 0.03
N ASN A 365 17.99 -17.45 0.07
CA ASN A 365 16.79 -17.84 0.84
C ASN A 365 17.02 -18.43 2.24
N GLU A 366 18.20 -18.33 2.82
CA GLU A 366 18.43 -18.80 4.20
C GLU A 366 18.98 -17.67 5.08
N ALA A 367 18.07 -16.83 5.61
CA ALA A 367 18.31 -16.28 6.94
C ALA A 367 18.31 -17.47 7.92
N PRO A 368 19.15 -17.48 8.98
CA PRO A 368 19.33 -18.65 9.81
C PRO A 368 18.05 -18.92 10.62
N CYS A 369 17.13 -19.69 10.04
CA CYS A 369 16.34 -20.61 10.81
C CYS A 369 17.34 -21.42 11.63
N ILE A 370 17.19 -21.41 12.95
CA ILE A 370 17.76 -22.46 13.79
C ILE A 370 17.10 -23.75 13.27
N SER A 371 17.75 -24.37 12.30
CA SER A 371 17.26 -25.57 11.64
C SER A 371 17.18 -26.65 12.71
N ARG A 372 16.08 -27.42 12.68
CA ARG A 372 15.90 -28.61 13.50
C ARG A 372 17.05 -29.57 13.19
N SER A 373 18.17 -29.52 13.92
CA SER A 373 19.04 -30.68 14.01
C SER A 373 18.29 -31.71 14.84
N LYS A 374 17.83 -32.80 14.21
CA LYS A 374 17.19 -33.97 14.83
C LYS A 374 18.13 -34.77 15.77
N THR A 375 19.07 -34.11 16.43
CA THR A 375 19.99 -34.70 17.39
C THR A 375 19.63 -34.15 18.77
N SER A 376 19.34 -35.07 19.69
CA SER A 376 18.99 -34.91 21.10
C SER A 376 20.09 -34.28 21.98
N THR A 377 20.87 -33.36 21.42
CA THR A 377 22.08 -32.78 22.01
C THR A 377 22.18 -31.26 21.84
N ALA A 378 21.10 -30.58 21.44
CA ALA A 378 21.09 -29.12 21.39
C ALA A 378 21.13 -28.53 22.81
N SER A 379 22.23 -27.85 23.14
CA SER A 379 22.34 -27.04 24.35
C SER A 379 21.13 -26.09 24.45
N PRO A 380 20.50 -25.91 25.64
CA PRO A 380 19.34 -25.01 25.83
C PRO A 380 19.70 -23.52 25.69
N VAL A 381 20.94 -23.23 25.27
CA VAL A 381 21.48 -21.91 25.01
C VAL A 381 22.23 -21.96 23.69
N VAL A 382 21.87 -21.08 22.77
CA VAL A 382 22.52 -20.90 21.47
C VAL A 382 23.05 -19.47 21.38
N ARG A 383 24.31 -19.32 20.95
CA ARG A 383 24.90 -18.02 20.63
C ARG A 383 24.66 -17.74 19.15
N ILE A 384 23.87 -16.71 18.83
CA ILE A 384 23.51 -16.37 17.44
C ILE A 384 24.33 -15.22 16.85
N SER A 385 24.98 -14.44 17.70
CA SER A 385 25.96 -13.42 17.33
C SER A 385 27.01 -13.29 18.44
N PRO A 386 28.16 -12.59 18.23
CA PRO A 386 29.26 -12.57 19.19
C PRO A 386 28.86 -12.26 20.64
N ASN A 387 27.81 -11.44 20.83
CA ASN A 387 27.35 -10.98 22.13
C ASN A 387 25.84 -11.23 22.38
N GLU A 388 25.23 -12.21 21.71
CA GLU A 388 23.78 -12.48 21.77
C GLU A 388 23.50 -13.97 22.02
N LEU A 389 22.72 -14.24 23.07
CA LEU A 389 22.39 -15.59 23.55
C LEU A 389 20.87 -15.79 23.56
N TYR A 390 20.42 -16.83 22.89
CA TYR A 390 19.04 -17.28 22.89
C TYR A 390 18.90 -18.50 23.78
N PHE A 391 17.94 -18.43 24.71
CA PHE A 391 17.61 -19.49 25.65
C PHE A 391 16.33 -20.19 25.21
N SER A 392 16.28 -21.51 25.37
CA SER A 392 15.12 -22.34 25.09
C SER A 392 14.72 -23.16 26.32
N SER A 393 14.64 -22.53 27.50
CA SER A 393 14.23 -23.18 28.75
C SER A 393 13.09 -22.41 29.44
N VAL A 394 12.26 -23.11 30.23
CA VAL A 394 11.13 -22.47 30.93
C VAL A 394 11.61 -21.48 31.99
N GLU A 395 12.75 -21.77 32.62
CA GLU A 395 13.37 -20.89 33.63
C GLU A 395 13.82 -19.56 33.04
N SER A 396 14.20 -19.53 31.75
CA SER A 396 14.66 -18.29 31.11
C SER A 396 13.56 -17.25 31.01
N TRP A 397 12.28 -17.64 30.91
CA TRP A 397 11.15 -16.71 30.98
C TRP A 397 11.14 -15.92 32.27
N LYS A 398 11.19 -16.62 33.42
CA LYS A 398 11.20 -15.99 34.75
C LYS A 398 12.50 -15.25 35.01
N ALA A 399 13.64 -15.82 34.62
CA ALA A 399 14.94 -15.20 34.87
C ALA A 399 15.12 -13.89 34.09
N ILE A 400 14.74 -13.84 32.80
CA ILE A 400 14.96 -12.70 31.92
C ILE A 400 13.84 -11.64 32.05
N TYR A 401 12.58 -12.06 32.19
CA TYR A 401 11.43 -11.15 32.13
C TYR A 401 10.66 -10.98 33.44
N GLY A 402 10.85 -11.89 34.40
CA GLY A 402 10.12 -11.88 35.67
C GLY A 402 10.39 -10.67 36.57
N HIS A 403 9.57 -10.53 37.61
CA HIS A 403 9.82 -9.55 38.67
C HIS A 403 11.09 -9.91 39.44
N ARG A 404 11.92 -8.90 39.73
CA ARG A 404 13.15 -9.05 40.50
C ARG A 404 13.12 -8.13 41.71
N THR A 405 13.48 -8.69 42.86
CA THR A 405 13.76 -7.98 44.10
C THR A 405 15.24 -8.13 44.42
N ASN A 406 15.88 -7.05 44.85
CA ASN A 406 17.28 -7.05 45.33
C ASN A 406 18.36 -7.56 44.36
N THR A 407 18.06 -7.69 43.06
CA THR A 407 19.03 -8.05 42.02
C THR A 407 18.88 -7.14 40.81
N PRO A 408 19.97 -6.85 40.06
CA PRO A 408 19.90 -6.05 38.85
C PRO A 408 18.93 -6.62 37.82
N THR A 409 18.11 -5.74 37.23
CA THR A 409 17.09 -6.11 36.24
C THR A 409 17.65 -6.01 34.82
N PRO A 410 17.48 -7.05 33.97
CA PRO A 410 17.76 -6.95 32.54
C PRO A 410 16.95 -5.81 31.89
N ILE A 411 17.64 -4.89 31.24
CA ILE A 411 16.99 -3.77 30.54
C ILE A 411 16.74 -4.12 29.08
N LYS A 412 15.81 -3.43 28.41
CA LYS A 412 15.63 -3.58 26.95
C LYS A 412 16.96 -3.29 26.22
N SER A 413 17.31 -4.12 25.25
CA SER A 413 18.54 -3.93 24.47
C SER A 413 18.44 -2.74 23.49
N GLU A 414 19.53 -2.46 22.80
CA GLU A 414 19.60 -1.39 21.79
C GLU A 414 18.67 -1.61 20.59
N PHE A 415 18.18 -2.84 20.37
CA PHE A 415 17.11 -3.14 19.42
C PHE A 415 15.93 -2.17 19.53
N TYR A 416 15.56 -1.81 20.77
CA TYR A 416 14.41 -0.94 21.02
C TYR A 416 14.68 0.54 20.71
N ASP A 417 15.95 0.95 20.57
CA ASP A 417 16.29 2.28 20.07
C ASP A 417 16.03 2.37 18.57
N ILE A 418 16.33 1.32 17.80
CA ILE A 418 15.98 1.21 16.37
C ILE A 418 14.45 1.24 16.21
N TYR A 419 13.74 0.46 17.03
CA TYR A 419 12.27 0.44 17.03
C TYR A 419 11.66 1.81 17.31
N GLY A 420 12.29 2.61 18.17
CA GLY A 420 11.83 3.96 18.55
C GLY A 420 12.34 5.10 17.68
N ALA A 421 13.28 4.86 16.77
CA ALA A 421 14.07 5.90 16.09
C ALA A 421 13.25 6.90 15.27
N GLY A 422 12.00 6.59 14.92
CA GLY A 422 11.12 7.53 14.21
C GLY A 422 10.57 8.69 15.06
N PHE A 423 10.69 8.64 16.39
CA PHE A 423 10.08 9.60 17.31
C PHE A 423 11.12 10.37 18.12
N GLY A 424 10.87 11.66 18.37
CA GLY A 424 11.72 12.52 19.22
C GLY A 424 11.61 12.20 20.71
N SER A 425 10.62 11.39 21.10
CA SER A 425 10.44 10.84 22.45
C SER A 425 10.20 9.34 22.36
N ARG A 426 10.70 8.59 23.35
CA ARG A 426 10.40 7.16 23.48
C ARG A 426 8.94 6.94 23.92
N CYS A 427 8.42 5.76 23.61
CA CYS A 427 7.10 5.31 24.05
C CYS A 427 7.23 4.13 25.02
N ILE A 428 6.10 3.62 25.50
CA ILE A 428 6.04 2.42 26.37
C ILE A 428 6.73 1.20 25.73
N GLY A 429 6.65 1.07 24.41
CA GLY A 429 7.26 -0.01 23.64
C GLY A 429 8.77 0.10 23.48
N SER A 430 9.35 1.30 23.45
CA SER A 430 10.79 1.52 23.25
C SER A 430 11.55 1.97 24.50
N GLU A 431 10.88 2.43 25.56
CA GLU A 431 11.56 2.94 26.76
C GLU A 431 12.38 1.86 27.46
N ARG A 432 13.69 2.10 27.59
CA ARG A 432 14.68 1.18 28.15
C ARG A 432 14.85 1.36 29.65
N ASP A 433 14.72 2.58 30.17
CA ASP A 433 14.81 2.89 31.59
C ASP A 433 13.62 2.26 32.36
N PRO A 434 13.86 1.32 33.30
CA PRO A 434 12.81 0.67 34.07
C PRO A 434 11.94 1.65 34.88
N ARG A 435 12.50 2.75 35.40
CA ARG A 435 11.77 3.72 36.21
C ARG A 435 10.81 4.54 35.34
N LYS A 436 11.31 5.10 34.23
CA LYS A 436 10.48 5.84 33.26
C LYS A 436 9.40 4.96 32.65
N HIS A 437 9.74 3.73 32.27
CA HIS A 437 8.76 2.77 31.80
C HIS A 437 7.68 2.47 32.86
N GLY A 438 8.06 2.33 34.13
CA GLY A 438 7.11 2.14 35.23
C GLY A 438 6.12 3.29 35.36
N GLN A 439 6.59 4.53 35.19
CA GLN A 439 5.74 5.73 35.17
C GLN A 439 4.79 5.72 33.96
N MET A 440 5.31 5.49 32.75
CA MET A 440 4.49 5.36 31.53
C MET A 440 3.43 4.25 31.67
N ARG A 441 3.81 3.09 32.23
CA ARG A 441 2.88 1.97 32.45
C ARG A 441 1.79 2.37 33.43
N LYS A 442 2.14 2.99 34.57
CA LYS A 442 1.16 3.45 35.57
C LYS A 442 0.14 4.40 34.95
N MET A 443 0.61 5.32 34.12
CA MET A 443 -0.25 6.26 33.38
C MET A 443 -1.20 5.56 32.41
N LEU A 444 -0.70 4.61 31.62
CA LEU A 444 -1.49 3.98 30.56
C LEU A 444 -2.38 2.83 31.05
N SER A 445 -2.07 2.20 32.19
CA SER A 445 -2.76 0.98 32.65
C SER A 445 -4.26 1.17 32.87
N ALA A 446 -4.70 2.39 33.23
CA ALA A 446 -6.12 2.68 33.39
C ALA A 446 -6.92 2.45 32.11
N ALA A 447 -6.32 2.67 30.93
CA ALA A 447 -6.99 2.49 29.64
C ALA A 447 -7.24 1.03 29.28
N PHE A 448 -6.46 0.11 29.84
CA PHE A 448 -6.49 -1.32 29.56
C PHE A 448 -7.03 -2.14 30.74
N ALA A 449 -7.56 -1.47 31.77
CA ALA A 449 -8.21 -2.12 32.89
C ALA A 449 -9.52 -2.77 32.43
N THR A 450 -9.84 -3.96 32.94
CA THR A 450 -11.03 -4.73 32.54
C THR A 450 -12.31 -3.91 32.58
N LYS A 451 -12.51 -3.12 33.65
CA LYS A 451 -13.68 -2.23 33.76
C LYS A 451 -13.79 -1.23 32.61
N SER A 452 -12.67 -0.59 32.24
CA SER A 452 -12.64 0.39 31.15
C SER A 452 -12.85 -0.24 29.77
N LEU A 453 -12.45 -1.51 29.60
CA LEU A 453 -12.67 -2.26 28.37
C LEU A 453 -14.13 -2.67 28.21
N VAL A 454 -14.77 -3.14 29.29
CA VAL A 454 -16.22 -3.45 29.30
C VAL A 454 -17.05 -2.22 28.98
N ASP A 455 -16.72 -1.05 29.54
CA ASP A 455 -17.39 0.22 29.21
C ASP A 455 -17.29 0.58 27.71
N GLN A 456 -16.27 0.07 27.01
CA GLN A 456 -16.01 0.31 25.58
C GLN A 456 -16.50 -0.82 24.67
N GLU A 457 -16.95 -1.95 25.23
CA GLU A 457 -17.25 -3.17 24.48
C GLU A 457 -18.27 -2.92 23.38
N HIS A 458 -19.29 -2.10 23.62
CA HIS A 458 -20.30 -1.73 22.63
C HIS A 458 -19.72 -1.12 21.34
N ILE A 459 -18.61 -0.37 21.44
CA ILE A 459 -17.93 0.23 20.29
C ILE A 459 -17.24 -0.88 19.48
N ILE A 460 -16.57 -1.78 20.18
CA ILE A 460 -15.80 -2.87 19.58
C ILE A 460 -16.73 -3.87 18.95
N SER A 461 -17.80 -4.26 19.65
CA SER A 461 -18.84 -5.13 19.12
C SER A 461 -19.44 -4.55 17.86
N GLY A 462 -19.78 -3.26 17.80
CA GLY A 462 -20.34 -2.66 16.58
C GLY A 462 -19.43 -2.80 15.36
N VAL A 463 -18.12 -2.63 15.53
CA VAL A 463 -17.13 -2.85 14.45
C VAL A 463 -17.03 -4.34 14.09
N VAL A 464 -17.03 -5.23 15.08
CA VAL A 464 -17.01 -6.69 14.86
C VAL A 464 -18.27 -7.15 14.16
N ASP A 465 -19.44 -6.59 14.47
CA ASP A 465 -20.72 -6.93 13.88
C ASP A 465 -20.77 -6.56 12.40
N GLU A 466 -20.28 -5.36 12.05
CA GLU A 466 -20.13 -4.94 10.66
C GLU A 466 -19.14 -5.84 9.91
N PHE A 467 -18.02 -6.20 10.55
CA PHE A 467 -17.05 -7.13 9.98
C PHE A 467 -17.67 -8.51 9.70
N VAL A 468 -18.38 -9.09 10.67
CA VAL A 468 -19.03 -10.39 10.57
C VAL A 468 -20.07 -10.37 9.45
N GLU A 469 -20.90 -9.33 9.35
CA GLU A 469 -21.88 -9.19 8.27
C GLU A 469 -21.21 -9.18 6.89
N ARG A 470 -20.13 -8.41 6.74
CA ARG A 470 -19.38 -8.33 5.47
C ARG A 470 -18.78 -9.68 5.05
N MET A 471 -18.46 -10.58 5.99
CA MET A 471 -17.98 -11.93 5.66
C MET A 471 -19.04 -12.73 4.91
N GLY A 472 -20.30 -12.61 5.33
CA GLY A 472 -21.42 -13.25 4.65
C GLY A 472 -21.74 -12.63 3.29
N SER A 473 -21.64 -11.30 3.15
CA SER A 473 -22.00 -10.64 1.89
C SER A 473 -20.94 -10.85 0.79
N HIS A 474 -19.66 -10.92 1.15
CA HIS A 474 -18.56 -10.98 0.18
C HIS A 474 -17.88 -12.34 0.09
N GLY A 475 -18.03 -13.20 1.11
CA GLY A 475 -17.26 -14.44 1.26
C GLY A 475 -17.94 -15.72 0.82
N THR A 476 -19.09 -15.64 0.16
CA THR A 476 -19.85 -16.80 -0.34
C THR A 476 -19.31 -17.35 -1.66
N SER A 477 -18.44 -16.60 -2.35
CA SER A 477 -17.88 -16.98 -3.65
C SER A 477 -16.96 -18.21 -3.59
N SER A 478 -16.72 -18.86 -4.74
CA SER A 478 -15.78 -19.98 -4.83
C SER A 478 -14.35 -19.59 -4.45
N GLU A 479 -13.95 -18.36 -4.73
CA GLU A 479 -12.60 -17.83 -4.43
C GLU A 479 -12.40 -17.53 -2.93
N GLY A 480 -13.49 -17.32 -2.19
CA GLY A 480 -13.45 -16.94 -0.78
C GLY A 480 -12.83 -15.56 -0.53
N LEU A 481 -12.59 -15.23 0.74
CA LEU A 481 -11.97 -13.99 1.19
C LEU A 481 -10.58 -14.24 1.76
N ASN A 482 -9.66 -13.31 1.51
CA ASN A 482 -8.36 -13.31 2.15
C ASN A 482 -8.45 -12.87 3.62
N MET A 483 -8.65 -13.82 4.52
CA MET A 483 -8.81 -13.59 5.95
C MET A 483 -7.57 -13.02 6.63
N THR A 484 -6.37 -13.20 6.07
CA THR A 484 -5.17 -12.49 6.56
C THR A 484 -5.37 -10.98 6.51
N MET A 485 -5.91 -10.47 5.40
CA MET A 485 -6.17 -9.03 5.22
C MET A 485 -7.41 -8.58 6.01
N TRP A 486 -8.49 -9.36 5.99
CA TRP A 486 -9.73 -9.02 6.68
C TRP A 486 -9.58 -8.96 8.21
N TYR A 487 -8.79 -9.87 8.80
CA TYR A 487 -8.46 -9.78 10.23
C TYR A 487 -7.56 -8.59 10.56
N GLU A 488 -6.64 -8.22 9.67
CA GLU A 488 -5.86 -6.99 9.86
C GLU A 488 -6.77 -5.74 9.82
N MET A 489 -7.67 -5.65 8.85
CA MET A 489 -8.60 -4.53 8.73
C MET A 489 -9.47 -4.37 9.98
N VAL A 490 -10.15 -5.43 10.45
CA VAL A 490 -11.02 -5.31 11.63
C VAL A 490 -10.24 -4.95 12.90
N SER A 491 -9.04 -5.50 13.11
CA SER A 491 -8.22 -5.15 14.27
C SER A 491 -7.75 -3.69 14.23
N PHE A 492 -7.50 -3.09 13.06
CA PHE A 492 -7.21 -1.66 12.95
C PHE A 492 -8.45 -0.76 13.02
N ASP A 493 -9.60 -1.21 12.54
CA ASP A 493 -10.88 -0.50 12.63
C ASP A 493 -11.35 -0.37 14.08
N VAL A 494 -11.20 -1.44 14.87
CA VAL A 494 -11.45 -1.44 16.32
C VAL A 494 -10.60 -0.34 17.01
N LEU A 495 -9.37 -0.11 16.52
CA LEU A 495 -8.46 0.94 16.99
C LEU A 495 -8.71 2.32 16.33
N GLY A 496 -9.70 2.42 15.44
CA GLY A 496 -10.16 3.67 14.80
C GLY A 496 -9.20 4.22 13.73
N LYS A 497 -8.56 3.34 12.95
CA LYS A 497 -7.52 3.68 11.98
C LYS A 497 -7.87 3.19 10.56
N PRO A 498 -7.47 3.95 9.51
CA PRO A 498 -7.75 3.58 8.14
C PRO A 498 -6.91 2.37 7.67
N HIS A 499 -7.45 1.58 6.74
CA HIS A 499 -6.92 0.28 6.31
C HIS A 499 -5.49 0.26 5.74
N PHE A 500 -4.93 1.40 5.29
CA PHE A 500 -3.56 1.46 4.74
C PHE A 500 -2.44 1.28 5.80
N TRP A 501 -2.79 1.18 7.08
CA TRP A 501 -1.81 1.00 8.16
C TRP A 501 -1.06 -0.34 8.07
N CYS A 502 -1.68 -1.41 7.57
CA CYS A 502 -1.10 -2.76 7.55
C CYS A 502 0.23 -2.81 6.79
N GLU A 503 0.28 -2.28 5.56
CA GLU A 503 1.49 -2.31 4.74
C GLU A 503 2.58 -1.34 5.21
N ILE A 504 2.21 -0.21 5.83
CA ILE A 504 3.18 0.69 6.47
C ILE A 504 3.91 -0.07 7.58
N ILE A 505 3.17 -0.81 8.39
CA ILE A 505 3.68 -1.52 9.56
C ILE A 505 4.58 -2.67 9.13
N VAL A 506 4.12 -3.56 8.25
CA VAL A 506 4.89 -4.74 7.85
C VAL A 506 6.22 -4.35 7.20
N ASN A 507 6.21 -3.35 6.31
CA ASN A 507 7.44 -2.84 5.69
C ASN A 507 8.36 -2.15 6.71
N HIS A 508 7.79 -1.42 7.68
CA HIS A 508 8.56 -0.83 8.76
C HIS A 508 9.23 -1.88 9.66
N LEU A 509 8.51 -2.95 10.01
CA LEU A 509 9.04 -4.07 10.80
C LEU A 509 10.12 -4.85 10.04
N TYR A 510 9.96 -5.02 8.72
CA TYR A 510 11.02 -5.57 7.86
C TYR A 510 12.28 -4.70 7.89
N PHE A 511 12.14 -3.38 7.75
CA PHE A 511 13.28 -2.45 7.80
C PHE A 511 13.99 -2.47 9.16
N ILE A 512 13.23 -2.51 10.27
CA ILE A 512 13.81 -2.70 11.61
C ILE A 512 14.60 -4.01 11.67
N THR A 513 14.07 -5.10 11.12
CA THR A 513 14.74 -6.41 11.08
C THR A 513 16.05 -6.33 10.30
N LEU A 514 16.06 -5.62 9.17
CA LEU A 514 17.26 -5.42 8.37
C LEU A 514 18.34 -4.67 9.16
N ILE A 515 18.01 -3.53 9.75
CA ILE A 515 18.97 -2.75 10.56
C ILE A 515 19.46 -3.55 11.77
N ASP A 516 18.54 -4.24 12.46
CA ASP A 516 18.88 -5.10 13.58
C ASP A 516 19.88 -6.20 13.19
N ASN A 517 19.73 -6.80 12.01
CA ASN A 517 20.70 -7.77 11.50
C ASN A 517 22.04 -7.14 11.11
N LEU A 518 22.03 -5.98 10.47
CA LEU A 518 23.26 -5.27 10.09
C LEU A 518 24.09 -4.86 11.31
N ARG A 519 23.46 -4.59 12.46
CA ARG A 519 24.17 -4.29 13.72
C ARG A 519 25.06 -5.44 14.20
N ARG A 520 24.75 -6.69 13.79
CA ARG A 520 25.51 -7.89 14.17
C ARG A 520 26.85 -8.01 13.43
N LEU A 521 27.09 -7.18 12.42
CA LEU A 521 28.32 -7.13 11.62
C LEU A 521 29.18 -5.92 12.03
N PRO A 522 30.26 -6.10 12.82
CA PRO A 522 31.01 -4.99 13.42
C PRO A 522 31.57 -3.97 12.42
N LEU A 523 32.07 -4.45 11.27
CA LEU A 523 32.59 -3.61 10.20
C LEU A 523 31.48 -2.77 9.56
N VAL A 524 30.34 -3.40 9.26
CA VAL A 524 29.19 -2.73 8.64
C VAL A 524 28.56 -1.72 9.60
N ALA A 525 28.40 -2.07 10.88
CA ALA A 525 27.89 -1.15 11.89
C ALA A 525 28.80 0.07 12.10
N THR A 526 30.13 -0.13 12.05
CA THR A 526 31.11 0.96 12.17
C THR A 526 31.06 1.87 10.94
N LEU A 527 31.08 1.31 9.73
CA LEU A 527 30.95 2.06 8.48
C LEU A 527 29.60 2.79 8.41
N ALA A 528 28.51 2.13 8.81
CA ALA A 528 27.18 2.72 8.82
C ALA A 528 27.11 3.93 9.77
N ARG A 529 27.71 3.86 10.96
CA ARG A 529 27.79 5.00 11.90
C ARG A 529 28.62 6.16 11.36
N LEU A 530 29.64 5.88 10.54
CA LEU A 530 30.52 6.88 9.91
C LEU A 530 29.86 7.56 8.70
N PHE A 531 29.14 6.83 7.87
CA PHE A 531 28.58 7.34 6.60
C PHE A 531 27.09 7.68 6.66
N PHE A 532 26.35 7.18 7.65
CA PHE A 532 24.92 7.43 7.85
C PHE A 532 24.69 7.95 9.28
N PRO A 533 24.75 9.28 9.51
CA PRO A 533 24.39 9.84 10.80
C PRO A 533 22.98 9.38 11.21
N SER A 534 22.78 9.11 12.50
CA SER A 534 21.52 8.61 13.08
C SER A 534 20.30 9.48 12.79
N THR A 535 20.52 10.71 12.34
CA THR A 535 19.50 11.67 11.86
C THR A 535 18.91 11.30 10.50
N LEU A 536 19.61 10.54 9.64
CA LEU A 536 19.11 10.10 8.32
C LEU A 536 18.13 8.90 8.41
N ALA A 537 18.12 8.19 9.53
CA ALA A 537 17.10 7.17 9.82
C ALA A 537 15.76 7.78 10.29
N MET A 538 15.68 9.11 10.42
CA MET A 538 14.67 9.80 11.22
C MET A 538 13.52 10.40 10.39
N GLN A 539 13.13 9.76 9.30
CA GLN A 539 11.82 10.01 8.66
C GLN A 539 11.09 8.70 8.44
N ASN A 540 10.52 8.18 9.52
CA ASN A 540 9.58 7.06 9.43
C ASN A 540 8.20 7.60 9.04
N LYS A 541 7.63 7.17 7.91
CA LYS A 541 6.27 7.53 7.44
C LYS A 541 5.21 7.35 8.53
N ASN A 542 5.36 6.27 9.33
CA ASN A 542 4.51 6.02 10.49
C ASN A 542 4.61 7.17 11.53
N SER A 543 5.81 7.69 11.78
CA SER A 543 6.01 8.80 12.72
C SER A 543 5.47 10.13 12.20
N GLN A 544 5.66 10.45 10.91
CA GLN A 544 5.12 11.67 10.31
C GLN A 544 3.59 11.64 10.24
N PHE A 545 3.01 10.50 9.84
CA PHE A 545 1.56 10.33 9.82
C PHE A 545 0.96 10.37 11.23
N SER A 546 1.61 9.74 12.22
CA SER A 546 1.18 9.81 13.61
C SER A 546 1.21 11.25 14.12
N ARG A 547 2.26 12.03 13.78
CA ARG A 547 2.34 13.46 14.08
C ARG A 547 1.22 14.25 13.39
N GLN A 548 0.92 13.97 12.12
CA GLN A 548 -0.15 14.64 11.38
C GLN A 548 -1.54 14.35 11.98
N LYS A 549 -1.80 13.10 12.39
CA LYS A 549 -3.05 12.72 13.07
C LYS A 549 -3.18 13.34 14.47
N VAL A 550 -2.08 13.50 15.18
CA VAL A 550 -2.03 14.25 16.46
C VAL A 550 -2.12 15.76 16.23
N ALA A 551 -1.65 16.27 15.08
CA ALA A 551 -1.73 17.68 14.73
C ALA A 551 -3.13 18.11 14.24
N ASP A 552 -3.97 17.17 13.79
CA ASP A 552 -5.37 17.42 13.44
C ASP A 552 -6.17 17.86 14.69
N ARG A 553 -6.25 19.18 14.88
CA ARG A 553 -6.91 19.86 16.00
C ARG A 553 -8.34 19.38 16.24
N ARG A 554 -9.05 18.89 15.21
CA ARG A 554 -10.45 18.45 15.32
C ARG A 554 -10.65 17.27 16.28
N ARG A 555 -9.65 16.39 16.46
CA ARG A 555 -9.71 15.29 17.44
C ARG A 555 -9.24 15.69 18.84
N LEU A 556 -8.36 16.68 18.96
CA LEU A 556 -7.86 17.19 20.25
C LEU A 556 -8.81 18.22 20.90
N GLU A 557 -9.59 18.95 20.09
CA GLU A 557 -10.46 20.04 20.55
C GLU A 557 -11.94 19.64 20.70
N LYS A 558 -12.40 18.57 20.02
CA LYS A 558 -13.74 18.04 20.27
C LYS A 558 -13.77 17.36 21.64
N LYS A 559 -14.64 17.85 22.55
CA LYS A 559 -15.13 17.07 23.69
C LYS A 559 -15.90 15.86 23.15
N SER A 560 -15.17 14.80 22.83
CA SER A 560 -15.76 13.52 22.47
C SER A 560 -16.32 12.87 23.73
N THR A 561 -17.56 12.39 23.68
CA THR A 561 -18.14 11.56 24.72
C THR A 561 -17.55 10.14 24.72
N ARG A 562 -16.82 9.77 23.64
CA ARG A 562 -16.12 8.48 23.48
C ARG A 562 -14.94 8.37 24.45
N LYS A 563 -15.03 7.43 25.38
CA LYS A 563 -13.94 7.10 26.33
C LYS A 563 -13.14 5.92 25.78
N ASP A 564 -12.10 6.19 24.98
CA ASP A 564 -11.18 5.14 24.52
C ASP A 564 -9.75 5.32 25.08
N PHE A 565 -8.85 4.39 24.77
CA PHE A 565 -7.46 4.47 25.25
C PHE A 565 -6.73 5.73 24.74
N VAL A 566 -7.14 6.29 23.59
CA VAL A 566 -6.59 7.56 23.09
C VAL A 566 -7.07 8.71 23.97
N SER A 567 -8.31 8.69 24.44
CA SER A 567 -8.85 9.70 25.36
C SER A 567 -8.02 9.84 26.65
N ILE A 568 -7.49 8.74 27.20
CA ILE A 568 -6.63 8.77 28.39
C ILE A 568 -5.25 9.38 28.08
N ILE A 569 -4.68 9.09 26.92
CA ILE A 569 -3.39 9.68 26.50
C ILE A 569 -3.56 11.18 26.27
N VAL A 570 -4.64 11.58 25.59
CA VAL A 570 -4.99 12.99 25.35
C VAL A 570 -5.22 13.75 26.66
N LYS A 571 -5.91 13.13 27.63
CA LYS A 571 -6.06 13.70 28.98
C LYS A 571 -4.71 13.98 29.64
N ASN A 572 -3.80 13.01 29.63
CA ASN A 572 -2.46 13.19 30.22
C ASN A 572 -1.64 14.27 29.50
N PHE A 573 -1.82 14.43 28.20
CA PHE A 573 -1.23 15.53 27.44
C PHE A 573 -1.79 16.90 27.89
N HIS A 574 -3.11 17.02 28.05
CA HIS A 574 -3.74 18.26 28.52
C HIS A 574 -3.38 18.62 29.97
N GLU A 575 -3.18 17.62 30.82
CA GLU A 575 -2.72 17.81 32.21
C GLU A 575 -1.22 18.12 32.31
N GLY A 576 -0.48 18.11 31.19
CA GLY A 576 0.96 18.38 31.16
C GLY A 576 1.85 17.22 31.62
N ASN A 577 1.27 16.03 31.81
CA ASN A 577 2.01 14.83 32.26
C ASN A 577 2.91 14.26 31.16
N ILE A 578 2.58 14.47 29.89
CA ILE A 578 3.37 14.04 28.73
C ILE A 578 3.44 15.13 27.66
N CYS A 579 4.52 15.15 26.88
CA CYS A 579 4.65 16.04 25.73
C CYS A 579 3.94 15.50 24.48
N ARG A 580 3.71 16.37 23.48
CA ARG A 580 3.03 16.00 22.22
C ARG A 580 3.75 14.87 21.49
N GLU A 581 5.08 14.87 21.50
CA GLU A 581 5.89 13.88 20.81
C GLU A 581 5.78 12.50 21.48
N GLU A 582 5.78 12.46 22.81
CA GLU A 582 5.56 11.24 23.59
C GLU A 582 4.14 10.67 23.39
N MET A 583 3.12 11.53 23.41
CA MET A 583 1.75 11.14 23.05
C MET A 583 1.69 10.51 21.66
N THR A 584 2.36 11.13 20.68
CA THR A 584 2.39 10.65 19.30
C THR A 584 3.05 9.26 19.21
N ALA A 585 4.18 9.07 19.90
CA ALA A 585 4.90 7.81 19.95
C ALA A 585 4.06 6.70 20.63
N HIS A 586 3.32 7.03 21.71
CA HIS A 586 2.41 6.11 22.38
C HIS A 586 1.25 5.68 21.48
N VAL A 587 0.56 6.63 20.84
CA VAL A 587 -0.58 6.33 19.95
C VAL A 587 -0.13 5.43 18.82
N SER A 588 1.01 5.74 18.18
CA SER A 588 1.57 4.89 17.12
C SER A 588 1.84 3.47 17.61
N THR A 589 2.56 3.35 18.74
CA THR A 589 2.97 2.04 19.26
C THR A 589 1.81 1.17 19.68
N LEU A 590 0.80 1.74 20.35
CA LEU A 590 -0.37 1.00 20.81
C LEU A 590 -1.24 0.53 19.63
N THR A 591 -1.34 1.35 18.58
CA THR A 591 -2.04 0.95 17.34
C THR A 591 -1.34 -0.23 16.67
N ILE A 592 -0.03 -0.16 16.48
CA ILE A 592 0.75 -1.21 15.82
C ILE A 592 0.71 -2.50 16.63
N ALA A 593 0.99 -2.40 17.93
CA ALA A 593 1.04 -3.56 18.81
C ALA A 593 -0.32 -4.24 18.96
N GLY A 594 -1.42 -3.47 18.99
CA GLY A 594 -2.78 -4.03 19.09
C GLY A 594 -3.25 -4.67 17.78
N GLY A 595 -3.09 -3.97 16.65
CA GLY A 595 -3.65 -4.41 15.38
C GLY A 595 -2.98 -5.66 14.81
N GLU A 596 -1.65 -5.62 14.66
CA GLU A 596 -0.89 -6.68 13.97
C GLU A 596 -0.83 -8.00 14.76
N THR A 597 -0.83 -7.93 16.10
CA THR A 597 -0.72 -9.13 16.94
C THR A 597 -2.03 -9.90 17.00
N THR A 598 -3.16 -9.20 17.20
CA THR A 598 -4.49 -9.81 17.22
C THR A 598 -4.83 -10.40 15.84
N SER A 599 -4.58 -9.68 14.75
CA SER A 599 -4.84 -10.17 13.39
C SER A 599 -4.04 -11.42 13.04
N THR A 600 -2.76 -11.44 13.41
CA THR A 600 -1.87 -12.58 13.23
C THR A 600 -2.38 -13.82 13.96
N PHE A 601 -2.82 -13.65 15.22
CA PHE A 601 -3.43 -14.73 15.99
C PHE A 601 -4.72 -15.23 15.35
N LEU A 602 -5.63 -14.34 14.94
CA LEU A 602 -6.92 -14.71 14.36
C LEU A 602 -6.75 -15.50 13.06
N ALA A 603 -5.86 -15.04 12.18
CA ALA A 603 -5.56 -15.71 10.91
C ALA A 603 -4.98 -17.11 11.16
N ALA A 604 -3.95 -17.23 12.00
CA ALA A 604 -3.33 -18.52 12.29
C ALA A 604 -4.32 -19.49 12.96
N THR A 605 -5.08 -19.03 13.96
CA THR A 605 -6.05 -19.85 14.68
C THR A 605 -7.17 -20.34 13.75
N THR A 606 -7.66 -19.47 12.86
CA THR A 606 -8.65 -19.85 11.83
C THR A 606 -8.08 -20.90 10.89
N TYR A 607 -6.84 -20.73 10.40
CA TYR A 607 -6.17 -21.74 9.58
C TYR A 607 -6.10 -23.11 10.28
N TYR A 608 -5.63 -23.15 11.54
CA TYR A 608 -5.47 -24.40 12.27
C TYR A 608 -6.81 -25.07 12.61
N LEU A 609 -7.85 -24.29 12.92
CA LEU A 609 -9.21 -24.81 13.10
C LEU A 609 -9.74 -25.44 11.80
N LEU A 610 -9.56 -24.77 10.66
CA LEU A 610 -10.02 -25.28 9.35
C LEU A 610 -9.24 -26.53 8.90
N LYS A 611 -7.99 -26.70 9.34
CA LYS A 611 -7.20 -27.92 9.15
C LYS A 611 -7.53 -29.01 10.16
N SER A 612 -8.31 -28.72 11.20
CA SER A 612 -8.66 -29.63 12.30
C SER A 612 -10.18 -29.72 12.47
N PRO A 613 -10.91 -30.39 11.55
CA PRO A 613 -12.38 -30.39 11.52
C PRO A 613 -13.04 -30.81 12.84
N ALA A 614 -12.45 -31.76 13.57
CA ALA A 614 -12.98 -32.20 14.87
C ALA A 614 -12.94 -31.07 15.92
N CYS A 615 -11.85 -30.30 15.98
CA CYS A 615 -11.73 -29.15 16.87
C CYS A 615 -12.72 -28.05 16.47
N LEU A 616 -12.84 -27.76 15.16
CA LEU A 616 -13.78 -26.76 14.65
C LEU A 616 -15.23 -27.11 15.02
N GLN A 617 -15.65 -28.36 14.76
CA GLN A 617 -17.01 -28.82 15.08
C GLN A 617 -17.30 -28.76 16.59
N ARG A 618 -16.34 -29.18 17.43
CA ARG A 618 -16.47 -29.11 18.89
C ARG A 618 -16.61 -27.68 19.38
N LEU A 619 -15.80 -26.76 18.86
CA LEU A 619 -15.88 -25.34 19.20
C LEU A 619 -17.20 -24.72 18.74
N GLN A 620 -17.62 -25.01 17.50
CA GLN A 620 -18.89 -24.53 16.97
C GLN A 620 -20.06 -25.04 17.82
N ALA A 621 -20.07 -26.33 18.21
CA ALA A 621 -21.10 -26.89 19.08
C ALA A 621 -21.18 -26.19 20.44
N GLU A 622 -20.03 -25.91 21.07
CA GLU A 622 -19.97 -25.14 22.33
C GLU A 622 -20.56 -23.73 22.15
N VAL A 623 -20.12 -23.00 21.12
CA VAL A 623 -20.59 -21.63 20.85
C VAL A 623 -22.09 -21.59 20.59
N VAL A 624 -22.60 -22.47 19.74
CA VAL A 624 -24.01 -22.45 19.32
C VAL A 624 -24.94 -22.91 20.42
N SER A 625 -24.53 -23.89 21.23
CA SER A 625 -25.35 -24.38 22.35
C SER A 625 -25.42 -23.39 23.52
N HIS A 626 -24.44 -22.50 23.65
CA HIS A 626 -24.37 -21.54 24.76
C HIS A 626 -25.19 -20.27 24.52
N PHE A 627 -25.26 -19.78 23.29
CA PHE A 627 -25.91 -18.51 22.95
C PHE A 627 -27.21 -18.72 22.20
N ALA A 628 -28.32 -18.24 22.78
CA ALA A 628 -29.65 -18.33 22.18
C ALA A 628 -29.80 -17.38 20.96
N SER A 629 -29.21 -16.19 21.04
CA SER A 629 -29.19 -15.21 19.95
C SER A 629 -27.79 -14.65 19.69
N TYR A 630 -27.60 -14.04 18.52
CA TYR A 630 -26.35 -13.39 18.15
C TYR A 630 -26.04 -12.18 19.07
N GLU A 631 -27.09 -11.49 19.50
CA GLU A 631 -27.06 -10.32 20.36
C GLU A 631 -26.61 -10.65 21.79
N ASP A 632 -26.77 -11.90 22.24
CA ASP A 632 -26.31 -12.36 23.55
C ASP A 632 -24.78 -12.51 23.64
N ILE A 633 -24.09 -12.47 22.49
CA ILE A 633 -22.64 -12.67 22.42
C ILE A 633 -21.90 -11.40 22.87
N SER A 634 -21.52 -11.39 24.15
CA SER A 634 -20.58 -10.44 24.73
C SER A 634 -19.20 -11.07 24.94
N ALA A 635 -18.16 -10.24 25.03
CA ALA A 635 -16.79 -10.69 25.33
C ALA A 635 -16.72 -11.39 26.68
N THR A 636 -17.49 -10.92 27.66
CA THR A 636 -17.53 -11.50 29.01
C THR A 636 -18.19 -12.87 29.01
N ALA A 637 -19.30 -13.04 28.27
CA ALA A 637 -19.97 -14.33 28.14
C ALA A 637 -19.13 -15.32 27.33
N ALA A 638 -18.58 -14.91 26.18
CA ALA A 638 -17.70 -15.74 25.36
C ALA A 638 -16.46 -16.23 26.15
N ARG A 639 -15.92 -15.40 27.04
CA ARG A 639 -14.79 -15.78 27.90
C ARG A 639 -15.09 -16.95 28.86
N GLN A 640 -16.36 -17.25 29.14
CA GLN A 640 -16.75 -18.39 29.99
C GLN A 640 -16.73 -19.72 29.24
N LEU A 641 -16.57 -19.72 27.92
CA LEU A 641 -16.55 -20.94 27.12
C LEU A 641 -15.21 -21.68 27.25
N PRO A 642 -15.18 -22.86 27.92
CA PRO A 642 -13.92 -23.52 28.24
C PRO A 642 -13.16 -24.01 27.01
N TYR A 643 -13.84 -24.53 25.98
CA TYR A 643 -13.16 -24.99 24.78
C TYR A 643 -12.70 -23.82 23.90
N LEU A 644 -13.44 -22.71 23.83
CA LEU A 644 -12.95 -21.47 23.22
C LEU A 644 -11.66 -20.97 23.90
N GLN A 645 -11.60 -20.97 25.23
CA GLN A 645 -10.36 -20.55 25.93
C GLN A 645 -9.20 -21.52 25.64
N ALA A 646 -9.50 -22.80 25.50
CA ALA A 646 -8.54 -23.82 25.10
C ALA A 646 -8.00 -23.58 23.69
N VAL A 647 -8.88 -23.25 22.74
CA VAL A 647 -8.54 -22.89 21.35
C VAL A 647 -7.70 -21.63 21.29
N ILE A 648 -8.05 -20.59 22.06
CA ILE A 648 -7.26 -19.36 22.13
C ILE A 648 -5.87 -19.64 22.69
N SER A 649 -5.79 -20.43 23.77
CA SER A 649 -4.50 -20.79 24.38
C SER A 649 -3.63 -21.61 23.42
N GLU A 650 -4.24 -22.53 22.67
CA GLU A 650 -3.53 -23.34 21.68
C GLU A 650 -3.09 -22.53 20.46
N GLY A 651 -3.93 -21.63 19.95
CA GLY A 651 -3.57 -20.71 18.87
C GLY A 651 -2.39 -19.82 19.25
N LEU A 652 -2.39 -19.27 20.47
CA LEU A 652 -1.28 -18.47 20.99
C LEU A 652 -0.01 -19.29 21.25
N ARG A 653 -0.13 -20.59 21.54
CA ARG A 653 1.03 -21.49 21.71
C ARG A 653 1.66 -21.84 20.36
N ILE A 654 0.86 -22.38 19.44
CA ILE A 654 1.33 -22.92 18.17
C ILE A 654 1.83 -21.82 17.23
N TYR A 655 1.23 -20.62 17.30
CA TYR A 655 1.59 -19.51 16.44
C TYR A 655 1.55 -18.18 17.21
N ALA A 656 2.48 -18.01 18.15
CA ALA A 656 2.60 -16.79 18.93
C ALA A 656 3.00 -15.60 18.02
N PRO A 657 2.28 -14.46 18.04
CA PRO A 657 2.64 -13.30 17.23
C PRO A 657 4.07 -12.78 17.47
N GLY A 658 4.57 -12.88 18.71
CA GLY A 658 5.96 -12.56 19.09
C GLY A 658 6.79 -13.82 19.35
N SER A 659 7.30 -14.44 18.29
CA SER A 659 7.96 -15.77 18.39
C SER A 659 9.49 -15.76 18.50
N SER A 660 10.16 -14.65 18.13
CA SER A 660 11.62 -14.53 18.08
C SER A 660 12.29 -14.20 19.42
N GLY A 661 11.50 -13.93 20.45
CA GLY A 661 11.98 -13.53 21.79
C GLY A 661 12.11 -12.02 21.97
N PHE A 662 12.22 -11.57 23.23
CA PHE A 662 12.29 -10.14 23.56
C PHE A 662 13.70 -9.81 24.10
N PRO A 663 14.58 -9.15 23.33
CA PRO A 663 15.98 -9.00 23.71
C PRO A 663 16.17 -8.08 24.93
N ARG A 664 17.06 -8.47 25.84
CA ARG A 664 17.45 -7.71 27.03
C ARG A 664 18.97 -7.65 27.15
N THR A 665 19.50 -6.60 27.75
CA THR A 665 20.91 -6.51 28.12
C THR A 665 21.11 -7.08 29.52
N SER A 666 21.97 -8.08 29.64
CA SER A 666 22.37 -8.70 30.89
C SER A 666 23.10 -7.69 31.79
N PRO A 667 22.76 -7.59 33.08
CA PRO A 667 23.55 -6.85 34.07
C PRO A 667 24.68 -7.67 34.70
N GLY A 668 24.95 -8.90 34.21
CA GLY A 668 25.79 -9.88 34.90
C GLY A 668 24.92 -10.74 35.82
N MET A 669 24.42 -11.86 35.31
CA MET A 669 23.43 -12.67 36.04
C MET A 669 23.38 -14.12 35.58
N PHE A 670 22.78 -14.96 36.41
CA PHE A 670 22.42 -16.32 36.03
C PHE A 670 21.10 -16.38 35.25
N VAL A 671 21.10 -17.17 34.18
CA VAL A 671 19.90 -17.67 33.49
C VAL A 671 19.94 -19.19 33.57
N GLY A 672 19.09 -19.76 34.43
CA GLY A 672 19.23 -21.16 34.85
C GLY A 672 20.60 -21.38 35.49
N LYS A 673 21.35 -22.36 35.00
CA LYS A 673 22.72 -22.67 35.46
C LYS A 673 23.82 -21.83 34.79
N TYR A 674 23.50 -21.00 33.80
CA TYR A 674 24.48 -20.29 32.99
C TYR A 674 24.72 -18.88 33.51
N TRP A 675 25.97 -18.55 33.84
CA TRP A 675 26.37 -17.17 34.09
C TRP A 675 26.48 -16.41 32.78
N VAL A 676 25.77 -15.29 32.67
CA VAL A 676 25.81 -14.40 31.52
C VAL A 676 26.47 -13.09 31.92
N PRO A 677 27.61 -12.72 31.29
CA PRO A 677 28.32 -11.49 31.62
C PRO A 677 27.48 -10.23 31.35
N GLN A 678 27.84 -9.14 32.02
CA GLN A 678 27.23 -7.84 31.79
C GLN A 678 27.44 -7.39 30.33
N GLY A 679 26.42 -6.77 29.74
CA GLY A 679 26.46 -6.25 28.37
C GLY A 679 26.07 -7.26 27.29
N ALA A 680 25.99 -8.56 27.60
CA ALA A 680 25.48 -9.55 26.67
C ALA A 680 23.97 -9.39 26.43
N GLU A 681 23.53 -9.54 25.19
CA GLU A 681 22.13 -9.57 24.82
C GLU A 681 21.55 -10.98 25.05
N ILE A 682 20.40 -11.05 25.72
CA ILE A 682 19.72 -12.30 26.08
C ILE A 682 18.25 -12.24 25.71
N ALA A 683 17.73 -13.35 25.18
CA ALA A 683 16.30 -13.52 24.91
C ALA A 683 15.87 -14.98 25.15
N THR A 684 14.59 -15.20 25.45
CA THR A 684 13.99 -16.53 25.39
C THR A 684 13.35 -16.74 24.02
N HIS A 685 13.73 -17.78 23.29
CA HIS A 685 13.20 -18.08 21.96
C HIS A 685 11.90 -18.88 22.06
N ALA A 686 10.77 -18.16 21.97
CA ALA A 686 9.44 -18.71 22.23
C ALA A 686 9.09 -19.86 21.27
N TRP A 687 9.37 -19.71 19.97
CA TRP A 687 9.06 -20.74 18.97
C TRP A 687 9.66 -22.10 19.30
N THR A 688 10.93 -22.14 19.70
CA THR A 688 11.61 -23.39 20.06
C THR A 688 10.98 -24.03 21.29
N LEU A 689 10.60 -23.24 22.30
CA LEU A 689 9.96 -23.75 23.50
C LEU A 689 8.59 -24.34 23.23
N THR A 690 7.77 -23.65 22.45
CA THR A 690 6.40 -24.09 22.15
C THR A 690 6.35 -25.26 21.17
N HIS A 691 7.40 -25.47 20.38
CA HIS A 691 7.52 -26.57 19.42
C HIS A 691 8.47 -27.69 19.86
N SER A 692 8.82 -27.74 21.15
CA SER A 692 9.65 -28.81 21.72
C SER A 692 8.78 -29.94 22.26
N GLU A 693 9.10 -31.18 21.88
CA GLU A 693 8.49 -32.39 22.46
C GLU A 693 8.79 -32.55 23.96
N GLU A 694 9.82 -31.88 24.48
CA GLU A 694 10.11 -31.85 25.92
C GLU A 694 9.06 -31.07 26.71
N ASN A 695 8.40 -30.09 26.08
CA ASN A 695 7.40 -29.25 26.72
C ASN A 695 5.97 -29.61 26.29
N PHE A 696 5.77 -30.00 25.04
CA PHE A 696 4.44 -30.27 24.50
C PHE A 696 4.45 -31.57 23.69
N ALA A 697 3.64 -32.55 24.11
CA ALA A 697 3.43 -33.75 23.31
C ALA A 697 2.72 -33.39 22.00
N GLU A 698 3.21 -33.94 20.87
CA GLU A 698 2.77 -33.59 19.51
C GLU A 698 2.72 -32.06 19.30
N PRO A 699 3.88 -31.39 19.38
CA PRO A 699 3.94 -29.93 19.48
C PRO A 699 3.44 -29.20 18.23
N ASP A 700 3.58 -29.85 17.07
CA ASP A 700 3.15 -29.32 15.76
C ASP A 700 1.64 -29.55 15.50
N THR A 701 0.96 -30.31 16.36
CA THR A 701 -0.48 -30.62 16.23
C THR A 701 -1.32 -29.58 16.96
N PHE A 702 -2.35 -29.05 16.29
CA PHE A 702 -3.32 -28.16 16.92
C PHE A 702 -4.28 -28.97 17.81
N ARG A 703 -4.03 -28.96 19.13
CA ARG A 703 -4.75 -29.79 20.10
C ARG A 703 -5.19 -28.96 21.31
N PRO A 704 -6.32 -28.23 21.22
CA PRO A 704 -6.88 -27.45 22.32
C PRO A 704 -7.07 -28.27 23.62
N GLU A 705 -7.33 -29.57 23.51
CA GLU A 705 -7.56 -30.49 24.63
C GLU A 705 -6.48 -30.41 25.71
N ARG A 706 -5.22 -30.11 25.35
CA ARG A 706 -4.12 -29.98 26.31
C ARG A 706 -4.38 -28.92 27.40
N TRP A 707 -5.24 -27.96 27.12
CA TRP A 707 -5.55 -26.86 28.05
C TRP A 707 -6.66 -27.18 29.04
N ILE A 708 -7.47 -28.21 28.77
CA ILE A 708 -8.64 -28.58 29.58
C ILE A 708 -8.53 -29.98 30.19
N ASP A 709 -7.69 -30.85 29.61
CA ASP A 709 -7.42 -32.19 30.15
C ASP A 709 -6.58 -32.09 31.43
N PRO A 710 -7.10 -32.54 32.59
CA PRO A 710 -6.36 -32.53 33.85
C PRO A 710 -5.17 -33.51 33.87
N GLU A 711 -5.18 -34.54 33.02
CA GLU A 711 -4.11 -35.55 32.94
C GLU A 711 -2.98 -35.13 31.98
N CYS A 712 -3.12 -33.99 31.32
CA CYS A 712 -2.11 -33.47 30.40
C CYS A 712 -0.81 -33.13 31.13
N LYS A 713 0.30 -33.69 30.65
CA LYS A 713 1.66 -33.50 31.21
C LYS A 713 2.46 -32.38 30.52
N ASP A 714 1.86 -31.67 29.59
CA ASP A 714 2.54 -30.58 28.87
C ASP A 714 2.91 -29.45 29.83
N VAL A 715 4.10 -28.87 29.63
CA VAL A 715 4.64 -27.76 30.43
C VAL A 715 4.08 -26.45 29.88
N LYS A 716 2.85 -26.12 30.30
CA LYS A 716 2.09 -24.94 29.83
C LYS A 716 2.86 -23.62 30.02
N GLU A 717 3.72 -23.53 31.04
CA GLU A 717 4.56 -22.37 31.33
C GLU A 717 5.56 -22.03 30.22
N ALA A 718 5.87 -22.98 29.33
CA ALA A 718 6.71 -22.74 28.16
C ALA A 718 6.06 -21.76 27.15
N SER A 719 4.72 -21.66 27.15
CA SER A 719 3.97 -20.71 26.33
C SER A 719 3.71 -19.40 27.10
N GLN A 720 4.43 -18.33 26.73
CA GLN A 720 4.27 -16.99 27.32
C GLN A 720 4.00 -15.92 26.25
N PRO A 721 2.87 -16.00 25.52
CA PRO A 721 2.57 -15.13 24.37
C PRO A 721 2.48 -13.64 24.75
N PHE A 722 2.15 -13.33 26.01
CA PHE A 722 2.07 -11.97 26.54
C PHE A 722 3.30 -11.54 27.35
N SER A 723 4.34 -12.37 27.41
CA SER A 723 5.52 -12.19 28.26
C SER A 723 5.16 -12.08 29.76
N LEU A 724 6.18 -11.84 30.61
CA LEU A 724 6.05 -11.81 32.07
C LEU A 724 6.56 -10.49 32.65
N GLY A 725 6.22 -10.27 33.93
CA GLY A 725 6.84 -9.25 34.76
C GLY A 725 6.46 -7.80 34.44
N PRO A 726 7.29 -6.82 34.85
CA PRO A 726 7.01 -5.39 34.69
C PRO A 726 6.86 -4.93 33.23
N ARG A 727 7.31 -5.75 32.28
CA ARG A 727 7.27 -5.49 30.83
C ARG A 727 6.24 -6.37 30.09
N GLY A 728 5.44 -7.16 30.81
CA GLY A 728 4.37 -7.97 30.22
C GLY A 728 3.36 -7.12 29.44
N CYS A 729 2.68 -7.72 28.46
CA CYS A 729 1.79 -7.02 27.54
C CYS A 729 0.77 -6.15 28.29
N LEU A 730 0.68 -4.88 27.91
CA LEU A 730 -0.29 -3.95 28.49
C LEU A 730 -1.70 -4.20 27.97
N GLY A 731 -1.81 -4.63 26.70
CA GLY A 731 -3.07 -4.85 26.00
C GLY A 731 -3.65 -6.25 26.13
N GLN A 732 -3.17 -7.09 27.06
CA GLN A 732 -3.58 -8.49 27.16
C GLN A 732 -5.10 -8.67 27.25
N ASN A 733 -5.77 -7.95 28.16
CA ASN A 733 -7.23 -8.05 28.31
C ASN A 733 -7.99 -7.54 27.08
N PHE A 734 -7.43 -6.55 26.38
CA PHE A 734 -8.02 -6.03 25.16
C PHE A 734 -7.94 -7.04 24.02
N ALA A 735 -6.78 -7.67 23.84
CA ALA A 735 -6.59 -8.75 22.87
C ALA A 735 -7.56 -9.91 23.14
N TYR A 736 -7.70 -10.36 24.39
CA TYR A 736 -8.68 -11.41 24.71
C TYR A 736 -10.12 -11.00 24.38
N MET A 737 -10.51 -9.74 24.62
CA MET A 737 -11.85 -9.26 24.26
C MET A 737 -12.10 -9.35 22.75
N GLU A 738 -11.15 -8.88 21.93
CA GLU A 738 -11.24 -8.98 20.47
C GLU A 738 -11.31 -10.45 20.00
N MET A 739 -10.40 -11.30 20.50
CA MET A 739 -10.31 -12.71 20.14
C MET A 739 -11.60 -13.46 20.48
N ASN A 740 -12.15 -13.23 21.68
CA ASN A 740 -13.39 -13.86 22.11
C ASN A 740 -14.59 -13.40 21.25
N LEU A 741 -14.72 -12.10 20.99
CA LEU A 741 -15.83 -11.58 20.17
C LEU A 741 -15.77 -12.09 18.74
N ILE A 742 -14.62 -11.93 18.06
CA ILE A 742 -14.49 -12.22 16.64
C ILE A 742 -14.66 -13.72 16.35
N LEU A 743 -13.96 -14.59 17.10
CA LEU A 743 -14.07 -16.04 16.88
C LEU A 743 -15.48 -16.54 17.17
N THR A 744 -16.08 -16.13 18.29
CA THR A 744 -17.43 -16.58 18.68
C THR A 744 -18.47 -16.14 17.67
N LYS A 745 -18.48 -14.85 17.29
CA LYS A 745 -19.50 -14.31 16.36
C LYS A 745 -19.39 -14.90 14.95
N LEU A 746 -18.17 -15.11 14.44
CA LEU A 746 -17.98 -15.79 13.15
C LEU A 746 -18.49 -17.23 13.19
N LEU A 747 -18.11 -18.00 14.20
CA LEU A 747 -18.46 -19.41 14.32
C LEU A 747 -19.94 -19.64 14.65
N TRP A 748 -20.57 -18.69 15.35
CA TRP A 748 -22.01 -18.73 15.59
C TRP A 748 -22.78 -18.49 14.28
N LYS A 749 -22.32 -17.58 13.41
CA LYS A 749 -23.09 -17.18 12.22
C LYS A 749 -22.79 -18.00 10.96
N TYR A 750 -21.55 -18.47 10.79
CA TYR A 750 -21.10 -19.08 9.53
C TYR A 750 -20.40 -20.43 9.72
N ASP A 751 -20.58 -21.29 8.72
CA ASP A 751 -19.66 -22.37 8.43
C ASP A 751 -18.53 -21.82 7.55
N MET A 752 -17.29 -22.14 7.92
CA MET A 752 -16.08 -21.67 7.24
C MET A 752 -15.38 -22.84 6.54
N GLU A 753 -14.89 -22.59 5.32
CA GLU A 753 -14.19 -23.58 4.49
C GLU A 753 -12.89 -23.00 3.96
N LEU A 754 -11.77 -23.69 4.18
CA LEU A 754 -10.47 -23.33 3.58
C LEU A 754 -10.49 -23.62 2.08
N VAL A 755 -10.27 -22.60 1.26
CA VAL A 755 -10.29 -22.72 -0.21
C VAL A 755 -9.08 -23.50 -0.70
N ASP A 756 -7.88 -23.11 -0.28
CA ASP A 756 -6.65 -23.86 -0.59
C ASP A 756 -6.35 -24.91 0.48
N LYS A 757 -6.79 -26.14 0.24
CA LYS A 757 -6.53 -27.28 1.14
C LYS A 757 -5.06 -27.69 1.20
N LYS A 758 -4.21 -27.25 0.27
CA LYS A 758 -2.77 -27.56 0.23
C LYS A 758 -1.92 -26.48 0.89
N LEU A 759 -2.50 -25.36 1.32
CA LEU A 759 -1.80 -24.30 2.03
C LEU A 759 -1.00 -24.89 3.20
N ASP A 760 0.30 -24.58 3.22
CA ASP A 760 1.22 -24.83 4.32
C ASP A 760 1.51 -23.51 5.01
N TRP A 761 0.74 -23.21 6.05
CA TRP A 761 0.83 -21.94 6.76
C TRP A 761 2.20 -21.69 7.39
N ALA A 762 2.75 -22.71 8.07
CA ALA A 762 4.02 -22.57 8.78
C ALA A 762 5.20 -22.49 7.80
N GLY A 763 5.23 -23.35 6.78
CA GLY A 763 6.31 -23.37 5.79
C GLY A 763 6.35 -22.16 4.87
N GLN A 764 5.20 -21.50 4.65
CA GLN A 764 5.12 -20.28 3.82
C GLN A 764 5.20 -18.97 4.63
N SER A 765 5.23 -19.06 5.96
CA SER A 765 5.37 -17.89 6.82
C SER A 765 6.82 -17.50 7.03
N GLN A 766 7.11 -16.19 7.12
CA GLN A 766 8.45 -15.66 7.37
C GLN A 766 8.46 -14.87 8.68
N LEU A 767 9.34 -15.23 9.61
CA LEU A 767 9.47 -14.52 10.88
C LEU A 767 10.50 -13.38 10.77
N HIS A 768 10.01 -12.15 10.87
CA HIS A 768 10.82 -10.94 11.07
C HIS A 768 10.75 -10.52 12.55
N VAL A 769 10.68 -9.22 12.86
CA VAL A 769 10.19 -8.78 14.19
C VAL A 769 8.79 -9.35 14.47
N MET A 770 7.96 -9.48 13.44
CA MET A 770 6.66 -10.15 13.46
C MET A 770 6.51 -11.04 12.22
N TRP A 771 5.46 -11.85 12.17
CA TRP A 771 5.19 -12.77 11.07
C TRP A 771 4.73 -12.04 9.80
N ARG A 772 5.37 -12.37 8.68
CA ARG A 772 4.78 -12.22 7.34
C ARG A 772 4.06 -13.52 7.00
N LYS A 773 2.77 -13.42 6.73
CA LYS A 773 1.82 -14.54 6.64
C LYS A 773 1.38 -14.75 5.19
N PRO A 774 1.12 -15.98 4.71
CA PRO A 774 0.51 -16.20 3.41
C PRO A 774 -0.96 -15.72 3.39
N LYS A 775 -1.56 -15.69 2.19
CA LYS A 775 -2.98 -15.37 2.03
C LYS A 775 -3.84 -16.52 2.56
N LEU A 776 -4.76 -16.23 3.47
CA LEU A 776 -5.70 -17.21 4.02
C LEU A 776 -7.05 -17.11 3.31
N MET A 777 -7.27 -17.86 2.23
CA MET A 777 -8.53 -17.81 1.49
C MET A 777 -9.60 -18.68 2.15
N VAL A 778 -10.66 -18.05 2.68
CA VAL A 778 -11.76 -18.73 3.41
C VAL A 778 -13.10 -18.40 2.77
N ARG A 779 -13.91 -19.43 2.53
CA ARG A 779 -15.29 -19.31 2.07
C ARG A 779 -16.24 -19.40 3.27
N PHE A 780 -17.26 -18.56 3.26
CA PHE A 780 -18.29 -18.48 4.30
C PHE A 780 -19.63 -18.96 3.76
N LYS A 781 -20.31 -19.81 4.52
CA LYS A 781 -21.69 -20.24 4.24
C LYS A 781 -22.56 -19.88 5.44
N PRO A 782 -23.68 -19.16 5.27
CA PRO A 782 -24.62 -18.94 6.34
C PRO A 782 -25.04 -20.28 6.95
N ARG A 783 -25.03 -20.38 8.27
CA ARG A 783 -25.58 -21.57 8.93
C ARG A 783 -27.08 -21.62 8.68
N GLY A 784 -27.56 -22.69 8.05
CA GLY A 784 -28.99 -22.84 7.74
C GLY A 784 -29.84 -22.92 9.00
N ALA A 785 -31.07 -22.39 8.94
CA ALA A 785 -32.09 -22.42 10.00
C ALA A 785 -32.54 -23.84 10.45
N ALA A 786 -31.86 -24.90 10.01
CA ALA A 786 -32.16 -26.30 10.33
C ALA A 786 -31.65 -26.76 11.71
N TYR A 787 -30.95 -25.92 12.48
CA TYR A 787 -30.51 -26.26 13.84
C TYR A 787 -31.50 -25.83 14.94
N GLU A 788 -32.59 -25.14 14.61
CA GLU A 788 -33.69 -24.87 15.56
C GLU A 788 -34.68 -26.04 15.71
N SER A 789 -34.49 -27.15 14.99
CA SER A 789 -35.36 -28.34 15.09
C SER A 789 -34.60 -29.66 14.99
N GLY A 790 -33.66 -29.89 15.92
CA GLY A 790 -32.82 -31.10 15.95
C GLY A 790 -32.95 -31.93 17.23
N LYS A 791 -34.17 -32.29 17.65
CA LYS A 791 -34.35 -33.49 18.48
C LYS A 791 -33.95 -34.70 17.63
N GLY A 792 -32.90 -35.40 18.05
CA GLY A 792 -32.60 -36.78 17.66
C GLY A 792 -31.72 -36.90 16.42
N TYR A 793 -30.50 -37.40 16.62
CA TYR A 793 -30.10 -38.73 16.16
C TYR A 793 -29.00 -39.25 17.08
N ILE A 794 -29.41 -40.13 18.01
CA ILE A 794 -28.54 -41.15 18.59
C ILE A 794 -28.79 -42.41 17.74
N SER A 795 -27.73 -42.93 17.13
CA SER A 795 -27.52 -44.36 16.93
C SER A 795 -26.03 -44.62 16.74
#